data_AF-A0A8H5GCX2-F1
#
_entry.id   AF-A0A8H5GCX2-F1
#
_cell.length_a   1.000
_cell.length_b   1.000
_cell.length_c   1.000
_cell.angle_alpha   90.00
_cell.angle_beta   90.00
_cell.angle_gamma   90.00
#
_symmetry.space_group_name_H-M   'P 1'
#
loop_
_entity.id
_entity.type
_entity.pdbx_description
1 polymer ?
#
loop_
_entity_poly.entity_id
_entity_poly.type
_entity_poly.pdbx_seq_one_letter_code
_entity_poly.pdbx_strand_id
1 'polypeptide(L)'
;MEPTHGVIELPDEPSHYTDTLTIPEEFLPILLPPPSCSIIDLTNFTIPAVDNPDTQALDPSHFTSGATLLNTPPTVRILRSQPVPSLTEIHALISLVPGAVAQGHHCLKRQMHSTLTLTQVPSQMNLPLWVLSYWEIVHDLWIHKKTWTMVQDWLKNNGWYASIYSTLSPVCWKQDLPNESGTTFDLAKFLRDSWLGDVQVAQMVAQLRSQKMDDGIWLMNNYWSNKLVVGYRKQERILVKTGDTLKEGSIKAIAFPVFIRLGTSVELPSEEACGNHWVAVVVDVAGRSILYGDSMQHPAPNELISAIQWWLSDWGTVSDNFKVDNLPCGRQTDNESCTLYAINTLAGYVTPLDFPIYDKKFSPNKTRYQTFQTLVKYFNDTNADIEPAVPETTTTTTDPIPIHPFFAPKSRKAPKTARSETKRKREEMVNVGVKIRKTAENNDRSDEDSSDDEDSGDEPMGDEEDTPRREIVLLPVNRTCSTDLKVEVQCIMVDRAPSSVVEKLQTERNTPAANEAAMKTGTLDREVRLGRKERLIKWKAVLDLGVTKLFCVGNFAGLVADLPVWRELWMDATPDYTPPTCNMLLNDLIPSKAAKIISNNTALLKKERNLTISFDGGTRHCKSHWTVHISEQNRSVHLMEVNNATNKRHTKEWVRDLALRWIEIGETQFCAVVSDSTGNTLSARLLLANTILTLLALADICHHCNNTSKDIVKIAYFAKAVKVVRATLQKFHQSNHASFLLDRANEAQLQKV
;
A
#
# COMPACT_ATOMS: atom_id res chain seq x y z
N MET A 1 31.32 43.59 9.86
CA MET A 1 30.21 42.90 10.55
C MET A 1 28.91 43.25 9.82
N GLU A 2 28.52 42.41 8.87
CA GLU A 2 27.13 42.32 8.44
C GLU A 2 26.30 41.72 9.58
N PRO A 3 25.00 42.05 9.69
CA PRO A 3 24.12 41.35 10.61
C PRO A 3 24.08 39.89 10.17
N THR A 4 24.65 39.02 10.98
CA THR A 4 24.38 37.58 10.89
C THR A 4 22.87 37.41 11.05
N HIS A 5 22.16 37.34 9.94
CA HIS A 5 20.89 36.64 9.87
C HIS A 5 21.21 35.19 10.23
N GLY A 6 21.09 34.88 11.53
CA GLY A 6 21.04 33.52 12.00
C GLY A 6 19.91 32.83 11.24
N VAL A 7 20.30 32.05 10.25
CA VAL A 7 19.42 31.04 9.66
C VAL A 7 19.10 30.11 10.82
N ILE A 8 17.90 30.27 11.38
CA ILE A 8 17.30 29.25 12.22
C ILE A 8 17.13 28.07 11.28
N GLU A 9 18.05 27.11 11.34
CA GLU A 9 17.88 25.81 10.71
C GLU A 9 16.58 25.22 11.27
N LEU A 10 15.54 25.20 10.43
CA LEU A 10 14.29 24.51 10.75
C LEU A 10 14.64 23.03 10.94
N PRO A 11 14.25 22.38 12.05
CA PRO A 11 14.54 20.97 12.27
C PRO A 11 13.89 20.12 11.18
N ASP A 12 14.72 19.36 10.45
CA ASP A 12 14.39 18.53 9.29
C ASP A 12 13.60 17.23 9.64
N GLU A 13 12.92 17.16 10.78
CA GLU A 13 12.20 15.95 11.23
C GLU A 13 10.67 16.11 11.21
N PRO A 14 9.95 15.43 10.30
CA PRO A 14 8.47 15.38 10.26
C PRO A 14 7.81 14.69 11.46
N SER A 15 8.61 14.09 12.37
CA SER A 15 8.14 13.21 13.45
C SER A 15 7.54 13.96 14.64
N HIS A 16 7.92 15.21 14.88
CA HIS A 16 7.60 15.89 16.15
C HIS A 16 6.20 16.52 16.22
N TYR A 17 5.58 16.86 15.10
CA TYR A 17 4.24 17.48 15.12
C TYR A 17 3.11 16.46 15.01
N THR A 18 3.37 15.24 14.52
CA THR A 18 2.33 14.19 14.43
C THR A 18 1.76 13.85 15.80
N ASP A 19 2.60 13.85 16.85
CA ASP A 19 2.18 13.63 18.22
C ASP A 19 1.23 14.73 18.73
N THR A 20 1.38 15.96 18.22
CA THR A 20 0.51 17.09 18.61
C THR A 20 -0.88 17.02 17.97
N LEU A 21 -1.03 16.25 16.89
CA LEU A 21 -2.28 16.02 16.18
C LEU A 21 -3.01 14.76 16.71
N THR A 22 -2.31 13.85 17.40
CA THR A 22 -2.91 12.65 17.97
C THR A 22 -3.88 13.00 19.11
N ILE A 23 -5.12 12.53 18.99
CA ILE A 23 -6.14 12.69 20.04
C ILE A 23 -5.74 11.83 21.26
N PRO A 24 -5.66 12.39 22.47
CA PRO A 24 -5.39 11.62 23.68
C PRO A 24 -6.39 10.47 23.87
N GLU A 25 -5.89 9.28 24.20
CA GLU A 25 -6.70 8.05 24.28
C GLU A 25 -7.87 8.17 25.27
N GLU A 26 -7.65 8.87 26.39
CA GLU A 26 -8.67 9.12 27.41
C GLU A 26 -9.84 9.96 26.90
N PHE A 27 -9.66 10.70 25.79
CA PHE A 27 -10.69 11.54 25.19
C PHE A 27 -11.45 10.85 24.04
N LEU A 28 -10.89 9.78 23.44
CA LEU A 28 -11.53 9.06 22.34
C LEU A 28 -12.96 8.58 22.68
N PRO A 29 -13.22 7.90 23.81
CA PRO A 29 -14.56 7.40 24.14
C PRO A 29 -15.58 8.52 24.44
N ILE A 30 -15.09 9.73 24.71
CA ILE A 30 -15.92 10.89 25.03
C ILE A 30 -16.38 11.58 23.75
N LEU A 31 -15.45 11.72 22.81
CA LEU A 31 -15.59 12.50 21.59
C LEU A 31 -16.20 11.70 20.43
N LEU A 32 -15.86 10.42 20.34
CA LEU A 32 -16.15 9.58 19.18
C LEU A 32 -16.99 8.35 19.60
N PRO A 33 -17.89 7.86 18.74
CA PRO A 33 -18.52 6.58 18.96
C PRO A 33 -17.45 5.47 18.87
N PRO A 34 -17.46 4.47 19.77
CA PRO A 34 -16.56 3.32 19.64
C PRO A 34 -16.72 2.67 18.26
N PRO A 35 -15.65 2.21 17.60
CA PRO A 35 -15.75 1.51 16.31
C PRO A 35 -16.68 0.29 16.37
N SER A 36 -16.77 -0.35 17.54
CA SER A 36 -17.62 -1.49 17.84
C SER A 36 -19.08 -1.15 18.12
N CYS A 37 -19.48 0.13 18.19
CA CYS A 37 -20.89 0.44 18.41
C CYS A 37 -21.71 0.06 17.17
N SER A 38 -23.00 -0.21 17.38
CA SER A 38 -23.83 -0.61 16.26
C SER A 38 -24.06 0.54 15.28
N ILE A 39 -24.43 0.19 14.04
CA ILE A 39 -24.95 1.17 13.07
C ILE A 39 -26.12 1.98 13.66
N ILE A 40 -26.99 1.32 14.44
CA ILE A 40 -28.13 1.98 15.06
C ILE A 40 -27.67 3.02 16.09
N ASP A 41 -26.70 2.67 16.93
CA ASP A 41 -26.11 3.58 17.90
C ASP A 41 -25.42 4.76 17.21
N LEU A 42 -24.71 4.51 16.10
CA LEU A 42 -24.11 5.58 15.29
C LEU A 42 -25.17 6.58 14.80
N THR A 43 -26.31 6.10 14.28
CA THR A 43 -27.38 7.00 13.80
C THR A 43 -27.98 7.86 14.92
N ASN A 44 -27.97 7.35 16.16
CA ASN A 44 -28.42 8.09 17.34
C ASN A 44 -27.31 8.94 17.99
N PHE A 45 -26.05 8.69 17.65
CA PHE A 45 -24.91 9.41 18.22
C PHE A 45 -24.94 10.89 17.84
N THR A 46 -24.85 11.79 18.82
CA THR A 46 -24.81 13.23 18.57
C THR A 46 -23.45 13.63 18.01
N ILE A 47 -23.45 14.15 16.79
CA ILE A 47 -22.27 14.66 16.07
C ILE A 47 -22.43 16.18 15.96
N PRO A 48 -21.35 16.98 16.22
CA PRO A 48 -21.42 18.43 16.06
C PRO A 48 -21.76 18.84 14.62
N ALA A 49 -22.48 19.94 14.45
CA ALA A 49 -22.85 20.47 13.13
C ALA A 49 -21.60 20.86 12.31
N VAL A 50 -21.68 20.82 10.99
CA VAL A 50 -20.63 21.40 10.13
C VAL A 50 -21.00 22.86 9.87
N ASP A 51 -20.10 23.78 10.17
CA ASP A 51 -20.25 25.19 9.83
C ASP A 51 -20.11 25.42 8.33
N ASN A 52 -20.89 26.36 7.80
CA ASN A 52 -20.60 26.96 6.50
C ASN A 52 -19.44 27.95 6.66
N PRO A 53 -18.47 27.97 5.74
CA PRO A 53 -17.20 28.65 5.93
C PRO A 53 -17.39 30.13 6.24
N ASP A 54 -16.82 30.59 7.35
CA ASP A 54 -16.56 32.00 7.55
C ASP A 54 -15.31 32.34 6.71
N THR A 55 -15.46 33.21 5.72
CA THR A 55 -14.46 33.48 4.66
C THR A 55 -13.21 34.23 5.14
N GLN A 56 -12.84 34.11 6.41
CA GLN A 56 -11.66 34.77 6.95
C GLN A 56 -10.40 34.09 6.41
N ALA A 57 -9.39 34.91 6.07
CA ALA A 57 -8.11 34.39 5.63
C ALA A 57 -7.44 33.67 6.80
N LEU A 58 -7.17 32.37 6.65
CA LEU A 58 -6.39 31.61 7.64
C LEU A 58 -4.95 32.14 7.60
N ASP A 59 -4.44 32.51 8.76
CA ASP A 59 -3.08 33.02 8.93
C ASP A 59 -2.44 32.43 10.21
N PRO A 60 -1.11 32.56 10.37
CA PRO A 60 -0.42 32.06 11.56
C PRO A 60 -0.90 32.67 12.89
N SER A 61 -1.59 33.82 12.88
CA SER A 61 -2.08 34.49 14.10
C SER A 61 -3.20 33.72 14.80
N HIS A 62 -3.81 32.77 14.10
CA HIS A 62 -4.75 31.81 14.64
C HIS A 62 -4.09 30.84 15.63
N PHE A 63 -2.77 30.67 15.57
CA PHE A 63 -2.06 29.82 16.50
C PHE A 63 -1.60 30.58 17.76
N THR A 64 -1.37 29.85 18.84
CA THR A 64 -0.98 30.43 20.12
C THR A 64 -0.23 29.45 20.99
N SER A 65 0.58 29.99 21.89
CA SER A 65 1.26 29.26 22.97
C SER A 65 0.49 29.37 24.29
N GLY A 66 -0.74 29.89 24.26
CA GLY A 66 -1.60 29.97 25.43
C GLY A 66 -2.16 28.60 25.82
N ALA A 67 -2.27 28.35 27.13
CA ALA A 67 -2.81 27.10 27.64
C ALA A 67 -4.24 26.82 27.14
N THR A 68 -4.54 25.54 26.90
CA THR A 68 -5.90 25.07 26.62
C THR A 68 -6.66 24.75 27.90
N LEU A 69 -7.97 24.97 27.86
CA LEU A 69 -8.89 24.48 28.90
C LEU A 69 -9.37 23.04 28.62
N LEU A 70 -9.04 22.46 27.45
CA LEU A 70 -9.45 21.12 27.02
C LEU A 70 -8.47 20.05 27.50
N ASN A 71 -8.26 19.98 28.81
CA ASN A 71 -7.31 19.08 29.46
C ASN A 71 -7.99 18.05 30.37
N THR A 72 -9.32 18.07 30.46
CA THR A 72 -10.09 17.12 31.29
C THR A 72 -11.32 16.58 30.56
N PRO A 73 -11.78 15.36 30.88
CA PRO A 73 -12.99 14.77 30.30
C PRO A 73 -14.22 15.69 30.22
N PRO A 74 -14.59 16.47 31.27
CA PRO A 74 -15.75 17.35 31.20
C PRO A 74 -15.59 18.52 30.23
N THR A 75 -14.39 19.11 30.18
CA THR A 75 -14.09 20.25 29.30
C THR A 75 -14.06 19.86 27.83
N VAL A 76 -13.51 18.68 27.52
CA VAL A 76 -13.43 18.14 26.15
C VAL A 76 -14.81 17.87 25.55
N ARG A 77 -15.82 17.51 26.37
CA ARG A 77 -17.20 17.31 25.90
C ARG A 77 -17.80 18.53 25.21
N ILE A 78 -17.31 19.73 25.52
CA ILE A 78 -17.78 20.98 24.89
C ILE A 78 -17.60 20.90 23.37
N LEU A 79 -16.55 20.26 22.87
CA LEU A 79 -16.29 20.11 21.43
C LEU A 79 -17.45 19.46 20.67
N ARG A 80 -18.24 18.57 21.29
CA ARG A 80 -19.39 17.92 20.64
C ARG A 80 -20.57 18.86 20.37
N SER A 81 -20.58 20.01 21.04
CA SER A 81 -21.59 21.05 20.86
C SER A 81 -21.15 22.17 19.93
N GLN A 82 -19.86 22.22 19.60
CA GLN A 82 -19.29 23.26 18.78
C GLN A 82 -19.34 22.84 17.31
N PRO A 83 -19.72 23.72 16.40
CA PRO A 83 -19.69 23.38 15.01
C PRO A 83 -18.25 23.15 14.52
N VAL A 84 -18.12 22.28 13.52
CA VAL A 84 -16.86 21.85 12.92
C VAL A 84 -16.62 22.65 11.65
N PRO A 85 -15.41 23.20 11.43
CA PRO A 85 -15.06 23.86 10.18
C PRO A 85 -15.15 22.94 8.95
N SER A 86 -15.14 23.54 7.75
CA SER A 86 -15.11 22.78 6.50
C SER A 86 -13.83 21.94 6.37
N LEU A 87 -13.89 20.84 5.61
CA LEU A 87 -12.72 19.97 5.41
C LEU A 87 -11.54 20.73 4.75
N THR A 88 -11.82 21.73 3.91
CA THR A 88 -10.80 22.63 3.31
C THR A 88 -10.09 23.42 4.41
N GLU A 89 -10.87 24.04 5.30
CA GLU A 89 -10.31 24.84 6.39
C GLU A 89 -9.48 23.97 7.35
N ILE A 90 -9.93 22.74 7.62
CA ILE A 90 -9.19 21.79 8.46
C ILE A 90 -7.84 21.44 7.81
N HIS A 91 -7.81 21.06 6.54
CA HIS A 91 -6.56 20.74 5.84
C HIS A 91 -5.62 21.94 5.72
N ALA A 92 -6.17 23.13 5.45
CA ALA A 92 -5.41 24.37 5.43
C ALA A 92 -4.85 24.72 6.83
N LEU A 93 -5.56 24.44 7.92
CA LEU A 93 -5.03 24.59 9.28
C LEU A 93 -3.94 23.56 9.57
N ILE A 94 -4.13 22.29 9.17
CA ILE A 94 -3.15 21.21 9.35
C ILE A 94 -1.86 21.52 8.59
N SER A 95 -1.92 22.08 7.38
CA SER A 95 -0.72 22.45 6.61
C SER A 95 0.10 23.57 7.27
N LEU A 96 -0.51 24.39 8.12
CA LEU A 96 0.15 25.45 8.89
C LEU A 96 0.76 24.95 10.22
N VAL A 97 0.35 23.77 10.70
CA VAL A 97 0.79 23.21 11.99
C VAL A 97 2.31 23.09 12.11
N PRO A 98 3.07 22.58 11.12
CA PRO A 98 4.52 22.47 11.25
C PRO A 98 5.20 23.81 11.54
N GLY A 99 4.77 24.88 10.85
CA GLY A 99 5.29 26.23 11.05
C GLY A 99 4.88 26.82 12.40
N ALA A 100 3.65 26.57 12.83
CA ALA A 100 3.15 27.03 14.14
C ALA A 100 3.88 26.34 15.30
N VAL A 101 4.09 25.03 15.22
CA VAL A 101 4.82 24.24 16.22
C VAL A 101 6.28 24.68 16.29
N ALA A 102 6.94 24.96 15.15
CA ALA A 102 8.29 25.51 15.12
C ALA A 102 8.41 26.88 15.81
N GLN A 103 7.31 27.65 15.88
CA GLN A 103 7.21 28.93 16.59
C GLN A 103 6.79 28.77 18.07
N GLY A 104 6.69 27.53 18.56
CA GLY A 104 6.29 27.24 19.94
C GLY A 104 4.79 27.32 20.20
N HIS A 105 3.96 27.37 19.16
CA HIS A 105 2.51 27.32 19.30
C HIS A 105 2.03 25.87 19.43
N HIS A 106 1.10 25.63 20.34
CA HIS A 106 0.54 24.31 20.63
C HIS A 106 -1.00 24.33 20.70
N CYS A 107 -1.61 25.47 20.35
CA CYS A 107 -3.04 25.65 20.32
C CYS A 107 -3.48 26.52 19.14
N LEU A 108 -4.73 26.32 18.73
CA LEU A 108 -5.51 27.11 17.79
C LEU A 108 -6.50 27.99 18.57
N LYS A 109 -6.46 29.30 18.36
CA LYS A 109 -7.46 30.25 18.85
C LYS A 109 -8.71 30.15 18.00
N ARG A 110 -9.85 29.82 18.60
CA ARG A 110 -11.14 29.79 17.90
C ARG A 110 -12.23 30.47 18.71
N GLN A 111 -13.11 31.20 18.03
CA GLN A 111 -14.33 31.73 18.65
C GLN A 111 -15.31 30.59 18.89
N MET A 112 -15.92 30.58 20.08
CA MET A 112 -16.89 29.55 20.46
C MET A 112 -18.31 30.05 20.17
N HIS A 113 -19.16 29.19 19.60
CA HIS A 113 -20.56 29.55 19.40
C HIS A 113 -21.27 29.57 20.76
N SER A 114 -21.83 30.74 21.11
CA SER A 114 -22.36 31.06 22.44
C SER A 114 -23.71 30.41 22.78
N THR A 115 -24.06 29.29 22.16
CA THR A 115 -25.36 28.62 22.40
C THR A 115 -25.42 27.90 23.74
N LEU A 116 -24.27 27.66 24.38
CA LEU A 116 -24.22 27.17 25.76
C LEU A 116 -24.34 28.35 26.73
N THR A 117 -25.46 28.43 27.45
CA THR A 117 -25.75 29.38 28.55
C THR A 117 -24.86 29.18 29.80
N LEU A 118 -23.69 28.57 29.65
CA LEU A 118 -22.66 28.53 30.68
C LEU A 118 -22.01 29.91 30.74
N THR A 119 -22.39 30.68 31.76
CA THR A 119 -21.96 32.07 32.07
C THR A 119 -20.44 32.26 32.27
N GLN A 120 -19.61 31.28 31.92
CA GLN A 120 -18.17 31.27 32.19
C GLN A 120 -17.30 30.81 30.99
N VAL A 121 -17.88 30.52 29.81
CA VAL A 121 -17.05 30.19 28.65
C VAL A 121 -16.59 31.48 27.96
N PRO A 122 -15.27 31.74 27.84
CA PRO A 122 -14.78 32.91 27.13
C PRO A 122 -15.20 32.85 25.65
N SER A 123 -15.44 34.02 25.04
CA SER A 123 -15.85 34.14 23.63
C SER A 123 -14.81 33.58 22.65
N GLN A 124 -13.56 33.41 23.10
CA GLN A 124 -12.47 32.81 22.36
C GLN A 124 -11.77 31.76 23.24
N MET A 125 -11.44 30.62 22.67
CA MET A 125 -10.81 29.49 23.37
C MET A 125 -9.56 29.03 22.62
N ASN A 126 -8.56 28.58 23.37
CA ASN A 126 -7.38 27.92 22.84
C ASN A 126 -7.65 26.42 22.74
N LEU A 127 -7.79 25.92 21.53
CA LEU A 127 -8.00 24.51 21.20
C LEU A 127 -6.65 23.83 20.99
N PRO A 128 -6.37 22.67 21.61
CA PRO A 128 -5.13 21.95 21.33
C PRO A 128 -5.13 21.44 19.88
N LEU A 129 -3.94 21.26 19.29
CA LEU A 129 -3.81 20.95 17.86
C LEU A 129 -4.48 19.63 17.45
N TRP A 130 -4.56 18.64 18.34
CA TRP A 130 -5.27 17.37 18.08
C TRP A 130 -6.76 17.54 17.78
N VAL A 131 -7.35 18.70 18.09
CA VAL A 131 -8.74 19.02 17.72
C VAL A 131 -8.91 19.04 16.19
N LEU A 132 -7.86 19.35 15.43
CA LEU A 132 -7.89 19.30 13.97
C LEU A 132 -8.15 17.87 13.46
N SER A 133 -7.46 16.87 14.02
CA SER A 133 -7.70 15.46 13.70
C SER A 133 -9.06 14.96 14.20
N TYR A 134 -9.52 15.45 15.35
CA TYR A 134 -10.90 15.19 15.79
C TYR A 134 -11.93 15.69 14.76
N TRP A 135 -11.76 16.92 14.25
CA TRP A 135 -12.64 17.49 13.25
C TRP A 135 -12.63 16.73 11.92
N GLU A 136 -11.46 16.28 11.47
CA GLU A 136 -11.34 15.40 10.30
C GLU A 136 -12.15 14.10 10.48
N ILE A 137 -11.98 13.42 11.62
CA ILE A 137 -12.75 12.21 11.94
C ILE A 137 -14.26 12.50 12.04
N VAL A 138 -14.66 13.68 12.51
CA VAL A 138 -16.08 14.08 12.55
C VAL A 138 -16.68 14.19 11.15
N HIS A 139 -15.94 14.66 10.15
CA HIS A 139 -16.42 14.68 8.76
C HIS A 139 -16.69 13.26 8.24
N ASP A 140 -15.78 12.32 8.49
CA ASP A 140 -16.00 10.92 8.16
C ASP A 140 -17.24 10.36 8.87
N LEU A 141 -17.38 10.63 10.18
CA LEU A 141 -18.54 10.23 10.96
C LEU A 141 -19.85 10.81 10.39
N TRP A 142 -19.84 12.05 9.88
CA TRP A 142 -20.99 12.65 9.20
C TRP A 142 -21.39 11.88 7.96
N ILE A 143 -20.42 11.48 7.13
CA ILE A 143 -20.66 10.69 5.91
C ILE A 143 -21.29 9.34 6.28
N HIS A 144 -20.73 8.66 7.28
CA HIS A 144 -21.25 7.38 7.78
C HIS A 144 -22.67 7.53 8.36
N LYS A 145 -22.87 8.49 9.27
CA LYS A 145 -24.17 8.74 9.91
C LYS A 145 -25.24 9.10 8.88
N LYS A 146 -24.97 10.09 8.02
CA LYS A 146 -25.89 10.49 6.94
C LYS A 146 -26.24 9.30 6.06
N THR A 147 -25.25 8.48 5.76
CA THR A 147 -25.44 7.30 4.92
C THR A 147 -26.40 6.30 5.58
N TRP A 148 -26.15 5.95 6.84
CA TRP A 148 -27.00 5.01 7.54
C TRP A 148 -28.39 5.58 7.85
N THR A 149 -28.54 6.88 8.10
CA THR A 149 -29.86 7.52 8.20
C THR A 149 -30.67 7.36 6.92
N MET A 150 -30.08 7.60 5.75
CA MET A 150 -30.76 7.36 4.46
C MET A 150 -31.18 5.89 4.29
N VAL A 151 -30.36 4.95 4.76
CA VAL A 151 -30.70 3.52 4.75
C VAL A 151 -31.90 3.23 5.66
N GLN A 152 -31.93 3.79 6.88
CA GLN A 152 -33.07 3.62 7.79
C GLN A 152 -34.35 4.16 7.16
N ASP A 153 -34.30 5.31 6.48
CA ASP A 153 -35.46 5.89 5.82
C ASP A 153 -35.89 5.06 4.61
N TRP A 154 -34.96 4.55 3.81
CA TRP A 154 -35.26 3.60 2.72
C TRP A 154 -35.93 2.33 3.26
N LEU A 155 -35.45 1.77 4.36
CA LEU A 155 -36.05 0.61 5.02
C LEU A 155 -37.45 0.89 5.57
N LYS A 156 -37.69 2.08 6.14
CA LYS A 156 -39.02 2.50 6.64
C LYS A 156 -40.00 2.65 5.47
N ASN A 157 -39.57 3.29 4.38
CA ASN A 157 -40.39 3.51 3.19
C ASN A 157 -40.80 2.19 2.51
N ASN A 158 -39.96 1.16 2.59
CA ASN A 158 -40.27 -0.19 2.09
C ASN A 158 -40.96 -1.09 3.13
N GLY A 159 -41.21 -0.62 4.36
CA GLY A 159 -41.86 -1.40 5.42
C GLY A 159 -41.00 -2.51 6.02
N TRP A 160 -39.67 -2.46 5.87
CA TRP A 160 -38.72 -3.49 6.30
C TRP A 160 -37.90 -3.12 7.54
N TYR A 161 -38.04 -1.88 8.02
CA TYR A 161 -37.23 -1.39 9.15
C TYR A 161 -37.40 -2.25 10.42
N ALA A 162 -38.64 -2.62 10.76
CA ALA A 162 -38.91 -3.43 11.95
C ALA A 162 -38.32 -4.84 11.85
N SER A 163 -38.35 -5.47 10.67
CA SER A 163 -37.86 -6.84 10.47
C SER A 163 -36.34 -6.94 10.44
N ILE A 164 -35.64 -5.89 10.01
CA ILE A 164 -34.19 -5.89 9.87
C ILE A 164 -33.46 -5.34 11.10
N TYR A 165 -34.18 -4.71 12.03
CA TYR A 165 -33.58 -4.06 13.20
C TYR A 165 -32.66 -5.01 13.99
N SER A 166 -33.08 -6.26 14.21
CA SER A 166 -32.27 -7.28 14.89
C SER A 166 -31.02 -7.70 14.09
N THR A 167 -31.05 -7.55 12.77
CA THR A 167 -29.90 -7.80 11.89
C THR A 167 -28.92 -6.62 11.90
N LEU A 168 -29.40 -5.39 12.01
CA LEU A 168 -28.55 -4.18 12.04
C LEU A 168 -27.94 -3.93 13.42
N SER A 169 -28.65 -4.27 14.49
CA SER A 169 -28.21 -4.02 15.87
C SER A 169 -26.85 -4.61 16.25
N PRO A 170 -26.43 -5.80 15.79
CA PRO A 170 -25.10 -6.34 16.12
C PRO A 170 -24.00 -5.87 15.16
N VAL A 171 -24.33 -5.17 14.07
CA VAL A 171 -23.34 -4.80 13.04
C VAL A 171 -22.61 -3.53 13.46
N CYS A 172 -21.30 -3.65 13.66
CA CYS A 172 -20.42 -2.55 14.03
C CYS A 172 -20.31 -1.55 12.88
N TRP A 173 -20.48 -0.25 13.15
CA TRP A 173 -20.52 0.76 12.08
C TRP A 173 -19.19 0.95 11.34
N LYS A 174 -18.06 0.66 12.01
CA LYS A 174 -16.70 0.73 11.46
C LYS A 174 -15.98 -0.60 11.69
N GLN A 175 -16.19 -1.52 10.77
CA GLN A 175 -15.58 -2.85 10.79
C GLN A 175 -15.17 -3.24 9.36
N ASP A 176 -13.96 -3.77 9.23
CA ASP A 176 -13.51 -4.44 8.01
C ASP A 176 -14.16 -5.81 7.90
N LEU A 177 -14.61 -6.16 6.70
CA LEU A 177 -15.26 -7.44 6.44
C LEU A 177 -14.20 -8.48 6.05
N PRO A 178 -14.40 -9.76 6.42
CA PRO A 178 -13.52 -10.86 6.04
C PRO A 178 -13.17 -10.93 4.55
N ASN A 179 -12.04 -11.56 4.24
CA ASN A 179 -11.59 -11.85 2.87
C ASN A 179 -11.43 -10.61 1.97
N GLU A 180 -11.03 -9.48 2.55
CA GLU A 180 -10.85 -8.20 1.84
C GLU A 180 -12.13 -7.75 1.12
N SER A 181 -13.30 -8.07 1.70
CA SER A 181 -14.61 -7.82 1.08
C SER A 181 -15.13 -6.39 1.35
N GLY A 182 -14.26 -5.43 1.66
CA GLY A 182 -14.64 -4.06 2.02
C GLY A 182 -15.02 -3.89 3.48
N THR A 183 -15.87 -2.91 3.77
CA THR A 183 -16.23 -2.49 5.14
C THR A 183 -17.73 -2.56 5.39
N THR A 184 -18.16 -2.43 6.66
CA THR A 184 -19.58 -2.26 6.99
C THR A 184 -20.24 -1.14 6.18
N PHE A 185 -19.55 -0.03 5.94
CA PHE A 185 -20.09 1.10 5.17
C PHE A 185 -20.50 0.69 3.76
N ASP A 186 -19.77 -0.23 3.12
CA ASP A 186 -20.08 -0.75 1.79
C ASP A 186 -21.39 -1.55 1.76
N LEU A 187 -21.80 -2.14 2.88
CA LEU A 187 -23.07 -2.87 2.98
C LEU A 187 -24.28 -1.94 2.86
N ALA A 188 -24.14 -0.67 3.22
CA ALA A 188 -25.21 0.33 3.11
C ALA A 188 -25.71 0.47 1.67
N LYS A 189 -24.86 0.19 0.67
CA LYS A 189 -25.20 0.31 -0.75
C LYS A 189 -26.23 -0.71 -1.22
N PHE A 190 -26.34 -1.87 -0.56
CA PHE A 190 -27.43 -2.81 -0.85
C PHE A 190 -28.78 -2.23 -0.47
N LEU A 191 -28.88 -1.49 0.64
CA LEU A 191 -30.15 -0.99 1.17
C LEU A 191 -30.54 0.38 0.57
N ARG A 192 -30.35 0.52 -0.75
CA ARG A 192 -30.61 1.73 -1.54
C ARG A 192 -30.91 1.38 -3.00
N ASP A 193 -31.61 2.30 -3.67
CA ASP A 193 -31.84 2.32 -5.11
C ASP A 193 -30.60 2.93 -5.81
N SER A 194 -29.50 2.19 -5.83
CA SER A 194 -28.26 2.63 -6.47
C SER A 194 -27.46 1.47 -7.06
N TRP A 195 -26.63 1.77 -8.05
CA TRP A 195 -25.72 0.82 -8.67
C TRP A 195 -24.80 0.13 -7.66
N LEU A 196 -24.73 -1.20 -7.71
CA LEU A 196 -23.75 -1.96 -6.93
C LEU A 196 -22.39 -1.93 -7.66
N GLY A 197 -21.32 -1.65 -6.90
CA GLY A 197 -19.97 -1.52 -7.44
C GLY A 197 -19.14 -2.79 -7.26
N ASP A 198 -17.84 -2.66 -7.53
CA ASP A 198 -16.85 -3.73 -7.40
C ASP A 198 -16.85 -4.40 -6.02
N VAL A 199 -16.94 -3.61 -4.95
CA VAL A 199 -16.93 -4.12 -3.57
C VAL A 199 -18.15 -5.00 -3.31
N GLN A 200 -19.34 -4.58 -3.73
CA GLN A 200 -20.56 -5.36 -3.54
C GLN A 200 -20.56 -6.65 -4.39
N VAL A 201 -20.01 -6.60 -5.60
CA VAL A 201 -19.79 -7.80 -6.43
C VAL A 201 -18.86 -8.79 -5.72
N ALA A 202 -17.74 -8.30 -5.18
CA ALA A 202 -16.79 -9.13 -4.45
C ALA A 202 -17.41 -9.76 -3.20
N GLN A 203 -18.21 -9.00 -2.44
CA GLN A 203 -18.96 -9.48 -1.27
C GLN A 203 -19.93 -10.61 -1.64
N MET A 204 -20.74 -10.41 -2.69
CA MET A 204 -21.69 -11.43 -3.15
C MET A 204 -21.00 -12.69 -3.66
N VAL A 205 -19.88 -12.56 -4.37
CA VAL A 205 -19.06 -13.70 -4.83
C VAL A 205 -18.45 -14.44 -3.65
N ALA A 206 -17.91 -13.74 -2.65
CA ALA A 206 -17.34 -14.35 -1.45
C ALA A 206 -18.40 -15.16 -0.67
N GLN A 207 -19.59 -14.59 -0.50
CA GLN A 207 -20.72 -15.27 0.12
C GLN A 207 -21.16 -16.49 -0.70
N LEU A 208 -21.22 -16.40 -2.02
CA LEU A 208 -21.58 -17.53 -2.87
C LEU A 208 -20.54 -18.66 -2.74
N ARG A 209 -19.23 -18.34 -2.72
CA ARG A 209 -18.15 -19.32 -2.51
C ARG A 209 -18.22 -20.07 -1.18
N SER A 210 -18.79 -19.46 -0.15
CA SER A 210 -18.92 -20.11 1.16
C SER A 210 -20.01 -21.18 1.17
N GLN A 211 -20.85 -21.23 0.14
CA GLN A 211 -21.85 -22.27 -0.02
C GLN A 211 -21.24 -23.52 -0.63
N LYS A 212 -21.90 -24.67 -0.48
CA LYS A 212 -21.46 -25.93 -1.05
C LYS A 212 -21.53 -25.85 -2.57
N MET A 213 -20.38 -25.75 -3.23
CA MET A 213 -20.25 -25.76 -4.69
C MET A 213 -19.82 -27.13 -5.19
N ASP A 214 -20.12 -27.43 -6.45
CA ASP A 214 -19.62 -28.63 -7.12
C ASP A 214 -18.09 -28.64 -7.21
N ASP A 215 -17.51 -29.80 -6.93
CA ASP A 215 -16.07 -30.02 -7.05
C ASP A 215 -15.61 -29.76 -8.49
N GLY A 216 -14.75 -28.75 -8.64
CA GLY A 216 -14.16 -28.34 -9.92
C GLY A 216 -14.75 -27.08 -10.54
N ILE A 217 -15.75 -26.43 -9.94
CA ILE A 217 -16.18 -25.09 -10.38
C ILE A 217 -15.44 -24.02 -9.58
N TRP A 218 -14.75 -23.14 -10.30
CA TRP A 218 -13.96 -22.06 -9.74
C TRP A 218 -14.68 -20.73 -9.94
N LEU A 219 -15.36 -20.24 -8.90
CA LEU A 219 -15.98 -18.92 -8.92
C LEU A 219 -14.93 -17.84 -8.64
N MET A 220 -14.62 -16.96 -9.60
CA MET A 220 -13.70 -15.83 -9.46
C MET A 220 -14.46 -14.51 -9.25
N ASN A 221 -13.82 -13.51 -8.64
CA ASN A 221 -14.41 -12.17 -8.49
C ASN A 221 -14.04 -11.26 -9.69
N ASN A 222 -14.60 -10.06 -9.74
CA ASN A 222 -14.35 -9.05 -10.77
C ASN A 222 -12.88 -8.63 -10.90
N TYR A 223 -12.08 -8.68 -9.82
CA TYR A 223 -10.65 -8.38 -9.92
C TYR A 223 -9.90 -9.39 -10.80
N TRP A 224 -10.37 -10.63 -10.88
CA TRP A 224 -9.81 -11.66 -11.76
C TRP A 224 -10.03 -11.31 -13.23
N SER A 225 -11.24 -10.89 -13.60
CA SER A 225 -11.56 -10.50 -14.99
C SER A 225 -10.85 -9.20 -15.39
N ASN A 226 -10.73 -8.24 -14.48
CA ASN A 226 -9.92 -7.04 -14.71
C ASN A 226 -8.44 -7.40 -14.99
N LYS A 227 -7.87 -8.31 -14.19
CA LYS A 227 -6.51 -8.82 -14.45
C LYS A 227 -6.43 -9.47 -15.82
N LEU A 228 -7.37 -10.36 -16.17
CA LEU A 228 -7.43 -11.02 -17.49
C LEU A 228 -7.32 -10.03 -18.65
N VAL A 229 -8.17 -8.99 -18.64
CA VAL A 229 -8.21 -7.97 -19.70
C VAL A 229 -6.92 -7.17 -19.75
N VAL A 230 -6.36 -6.78 -18.60
CA VAL A 230 -5.09 -6.04 -18.55
C VAL A 230 -3.94 -6.87 -19.11
N GLY A 231 -3.85 -8.15 -18.75
CA GLY A 231 -2.80 -9.04 -19.28
C GLY A 231 -2.94 -9.26 -20.78
N TYR A 232 -4.17 -9.43 -21.29
CA TYR A 232 -4.43 -9.54 -22.72
C TYR A 232 -3.97 -8.28 -23.47
N ARG A 233 -4.37 -7.09 -23.01
CA ARG A 233 -3.96 -5.82 -23.64
C ARG A 233 -2.45 -5.60 -23.62
N LYS A 234 -1.77 -6.03 -22.56
CA LYS A 234 -0.32 -5.91 -22.39
C LYS A 234 0.48 -7.07 -23.00
N GLN A 235 -0.19 -8.12 -23.45
CA GLN A 235 0.39 -9.40 -23.88
C GLN A 235 1.31 -10.00 -22.79
N GLU A 236 0.85 -9.95 -21.54
CA GLU A 236 1.58 -10.42 -20.36
C GLU A 236 0.98 -11.69 -19.81
N ARG A 237 1.79 -12.73 -19.58
CA ARG A 237 1.30 -13.96 -18.97
C ARG A 237 0.87 -13.72 -17.52
N ILE A 238 -0.42 -13.81 -17.28
CA ILE A 238 -1.07 -13.51 -16.00
C ILE A 238 -1.87 -14.70 -15.50
N LEU A 239 -2.38 -14.59 -14.26
CA LEU A 239 -3.28 -15.59 -13.65
C LEU A 239 -2.65 -17.00 -13.65
N VAL A 240 -1.33 -17.05 -13.45
CA VAL A 240 -0.49 -18.25 -13.56
C VAL A 240 -1.02 -19.37 -12.67
N LYS A 241 -1.35 -19.08 -11.41
CA LYS A 241 -1.89 -20.07 -10.47
C LYS A 241 -3.19 -20.71 -11.00
N THR A 242 -4.13 -19.93 -11.52
CA THR A 242 -5.38 -20.46 -12.10
C THR A 242 -5.08 -21.31 -13.33
N GLY A 243 -4.15 -20.87 -14.16
CA GLY A 243 -3.73 -21.60 -15.36
C GLY A 243 -2.99 -22.92 -15.08
N ASP A 244 -2.15 -22.96 -14.04
CA ASP A 244 -1.48 -24.19 -13.59
C ASP A 244 -2.51 -25.21 -13.10
N THR A 245 -3.47 -24.78 -12.26
CA THR A 245 -4.52 -25.67 -11.78
C THR A 245 -5.48 -26.11 -12.90
N LEU A 246 -5.69 -25.27 -13.92
CA LEU A 246 -6.40 -25.65 -15.13
C LEU A 246 -5.67 -26.77 -15.88
N LYS A 247 -4.34 -26.71 -16.00
CA LYS A 247 -3.51 -27.77 -16.62
C LYS A 247 -3.56 -29.09 -15.86
N GLU A 248 -3.70 -29.03 -14.54
CA GLU A 248 -3.86 -30.22 -13.69
C GLU A 248 -5.17 -30.96 -13.95
N GLY A 249 -6.13 -30.35 -14.64
CA GLY A 249 -7.42 -30.96 -15.01
C GLY A 249 -8.43 -31.03 -13.86
N SER A 250 -8.15 -30.36 -12.74
CA SER A 250 -9.06 -30.30 -11.59
C SER A 250 -10.19 -29.28 -11.76
N ILE A 251 -10.04 -28.32 -12.69
CA ILE A 251 -11.03 -27.29 -12.98
C ILE A 251 -11.92 -27.72 -14.16
N LYS A 252 -13.22 -27.84 -13.89
CA LYS A 252 -14.26 -28.10 -14.90
C LYS A 252 -14.83 -26.82 -15.49
N ALA A 253 -14.96 -25.77 -14.67
CA ALA A 253 -15.47 -24.48 -15.10
C ALA A 253 -14.87 -23.33 -14.28
N ILE A 254 -14.74 -22.16 -14.91
CA ILE A 254 -14.36 -20.91 -14.24
C ILE A 254 -15.49 -19.90 -14.45
N ALA A 255 -16.14 -19.47 -13.38
CA ALA A 255 -17.29 -18.57 -13.41
C ALA A 255 -16.90 -17.21 -12.83
N PHE A 256 -17.24 -16.09 -13.44
CA PHE A 256 -16.88 -14.77 -12.93
C PHE A 256 -17.74 -13.62 -13.48
N PRO A 257 -17.90 -12.53 -12.71
CA PRO A 257 -18.52 -11.31 -13.20
C PRO A 257 -17.54 -10.47 -14.03
N VAL A 258 -18.06 -9.75 -15.01
CA VAL A 258 -17.30 -8.79 -15.83
C VAL A 258 -18.04 -7.46 -15.87
N PHE A 259 -17.30 -6.37 -15.72
CA PHE A 259 -17.83 -5.03 -15.92
C PHE A 259 -17.60 -4.61 -17.37
N ILE A 260 -18.66 -4.26 -18.07
CA ILE A 260 -18.64 -3.86 -19.48
C ILE A 260 -19.22 -2.47 -19.64
N ARG A 261 -19.02 -1.90 -20.83
CA ARG A 261 -19.60 -0.62 -21.24
C ARG A 261 -20.66 -0.87 -22.32
N LEU A 262 -21.87 -0.42 -22.06
CA LEU A 262 -22.95 -0.30 -23.01
C LEU A 262 -22.99 1.13 -23.56
N GLY A 263 -22.76 1.26 -24.86
CA GLY A 263 -22.90 2.50 -25.62
C GLY A 263 -23.51 2.24 -27.00
N THR A 264 -22.92 2.81 -28.05
CA THR A 264 -23.22 2.43 -29.44
C THR A 264 -22.79 0.99 -29.76
N SER A 265 -21.84 0.49 -28.99
CA SER A 265 -21.21 -0.82 -29.05
C SER A 265 -21.08 -1.38 -27.63
N VAL A 266 -20.93 -2.70 -27.53
CA VAL A 266 -20.64 -3.40 -26.27
C VAL A 266 -19.13 -3.57 -26.18
N GLU A 267 -18.52 -2.95 -25.18
CA GLU A 267 -17.06 -2.84 -25.05
C GLU A 267 -16.58 -3.17 -23.65
N LEU A 268 -15.29 -3.46 -23.50
CA LEU A 268 -14.66 -3.52 -22.18
C LEU A 268 -14.20 -2.12 -21.75
N PRO A 269 -14.22 -1.78 -20.45
CA PRO A 269 -13.75 -0.49 -19.95
C PRO A 269 -12.31 -0.20 -20.36
N SER A 270 -11.96 1.08 -20.52
CA SER A 270 -10.60 1.57 -20.82
C SER A 270 -10.24 2.73 -19.88
N GLU A 271 -9.01 3.23 -19.95
CA GLU A 271 -8.59 4.41 -19.17
C GLU A 271 -9.44 5.66 -19.47
N GLU A 272 -9.99 5.75 -20.68
CA GLU A 272 -10.82 6.86 -21.12
C GLU A 272 -12.33 6.62 -20.92
N ALA A 273 -12.73 5.39 -20.58
CA ALA A 273 -14.12 4.98 -20.58
C ALA A 273 -14.45 3.98 -19.46
N CYS A 274 -15.25 4.44 -18.49
CA CYS A 274 -15.74 3.60 -17.41
C CYS A 274 -16.77 2.57 -17.90
N GLY A 275 -16.78 1.40 -17.27
CA GLY A 275 -17.88 0.45 -17.40
C GLY A 275 -19.16 1.01 -16.78
N ASN A 276 -20.28 0.49 -17.24
CA ASN A 276 -21.61 0.89 -16.80
C ASN A 276 -22.62 -0.26 -16.88
N HIS A 277 -22.18 -1.52 -16.86
CA HIS A 277 -23.05 -2.69 -16.85
C HIS A 277 -22.32 -3.96 -16.41
N TRP A 278 -22.94 -4.77 -15.55
CA TRP A 278 -22.38 -6.02 -15.04
C TRP A 278 -22.97 -7.23 -15.77
N VAL A 279 -22.10 -8.16 -16.18
CA VAL A 279 -22.47 -9.40 -16.87
C VAL A 279 -21.79 -10.61 -16.24
N ALA A 280 -22.33 -11.80 -16.54
CA ALA A 280 -21.82 -13.08 -16.05
C ALA A 280 -21.11 -13.84 -17.18
N VAL A 281 -19.94 -14.40 -16.87
CA VAL A 281 -19.20 -15.24 -17.81
C VAL A 281 -18.85 -16.57 -17.14
N VAL A 282 -18.99 -17.65 -17.90
CA VAL A 282 -18.49 -18.96 -17.51
C VAL A 282 -17.64 -19.54 -18.63
N VAL A 283 -16.41 -19.91 -18.29
CA VAL A 283 -15.54 -20.72 -19.15
C VAL A 283 -15.77 -22.17 -18.76
N ASP A 284 -16.61 -22.87 -19.51
CA ASP A 284 -16.87 -24.30 -19.34
C ASP A 284 -15.77 -25.08 -20.05
N VAL A 285 -14.79 -25.55 -19.27
CA VAL A 285 -13.61 -26.26 -19.75
C VAL A 285 -14.02 -27.65 -20.24
N ALA A 286 -14.93 -28.31 -19.53
CA ALA A 286 -15.41 -29.64 -19.88
C ALA A 286 -16.23 -29.63 -21.18
N GLY A 287 -17.16 -28.67 -21.32
CA GLY A 287 -17.97 -28.46 -22.51
C GLY A 287 -17.29 -27.67 -23.63
N ARG A 288 -16.07 -27.16 -23.39
CA ARG A 288 -15.28 -26.33 -24.33
C ARG A 288 -16.05 -25.12 -24.87
N SER A 289 -16.74 -24.42 -23.98
CA SER A 289 -17.54 -23.25 -24.32
C SER A 289 -17.26 -22.04 -23.42
N ILE A 290 -17.47 -20.85 -23.97
CA ILE A 290 -17.53 -19.58 -23.24
C ILE A 290 -18.99 -19.19 -23.20
N LEU A 291 -19.62 -19.33 -22.04
CA LEU A 291 -21.01 -18.99 -21.81
C LEU A 291 -21.10 -17.54 -21.32
N TYR A 292 -21.89 -16.73 -22.02
CA TYR A 292 -22.06 -15.31 -21.71
C TYR A 292 -23.51 -15.00 -21.32
N GLY A 293 -23.69 -14.40 -20.15
CA GLY A 293 -25.00 -14.06 -19.57
C GLY A 293 -25.13 -12.57 -19.36
N ASP A 294 -26.05 -11.94 -20.09
CA ASP A 294 -26.39 -10.54 -19.97
C ASP A 294 -27.90 -10.36 -19.79
N SER A 295 -28.27 -9.71 -18.70
CA SER A 295 -29.65 -9.43 -18.33
C SER A 295 -30.37 -8.47 -19.27
N MET A 296 -29.63 -7.67 -20.05
CA MET A 296 -30.12 -6.79 -21.10
C MET A 296 -30.01 -7.40 -22.50
N GLN A 297 -29.52 -8.65 -22.61
CA GLN A 297 -29.44 -9.44 -23.85
C GLN A 297 -28.53 -8.83 -24.93
N HIS A 298 -27.50 -8.07 -24.56
CA HIS A 298 -26.48 -7.66 -25.51
C HIS A 298 -25.50 -8.81 -25.80
N PRO A 299 -24.83 -8.81 -26.97
CA PRO A 299 -23.80 -9.80 -27.26
C PRO A 299 -22.54 -9.56 -26.41
N ALA A 300 -21.73 -10.62 -26.24
CA ALA A 300 -20.44 -10.51 -25.58
C ALA A 300 -19.49 -9.56 -26.33
N PRO A 301 -18.70 -8.71 -25.63
CA PRO A 301 -17.64 -7.93 -26.28
C PRO A 301 -16.64 -8.85 -26.98
N ASN A 302 -16.32 -8.57 -28.25
CA ASN A 302 -15.33 -9.35 -29.01
C ASN A 302 -13.96 -9.38 -28.32
N GLU A 303 -13.57 -8.27 -27.69
CA GLU A 303 -12.31 -8.17 -26.94
C GLU A 303 -12.29 -9.12 -25.74
N LEU A 304 -13.42 -9.27 -25.02
CA LEU A 304 -13.53 -10.19 -23.89
C LEU A 304 -13.36 -11.64 -24.32
N ILE A 305 -14.03 -12.03 -25.41
CA ILE A 305 -13.89 -13.38 -25.98
C ILE A 305 -12.44 -13.63 -26.41
N SER A 306 -11.81 -12.65 -27.07
CA SER A 306 -10.42 -12.74 -27.51
C SER A 306 -9.46 -12.87 -26.31
N ALA A 307 -9.68 -12.12 -25.23
CA ALA A 307 -8.89 -12.20 -24.01
C ALA A 307 -8.99 -13.58 -23.35
N ILE A 308 -10.19 -14.14 -23.27
CA ILE A 308 -10.40 -15.49 -22.71
C ILE A 308 -9.72 -16.54 -23.58
N GLN A 309 -9.91 -16.50 -24.90
CA GLN A 309 -9.30 -17.47 -25.84
C GLN A 309 -7.78 -17.38 -25.85
N TRP A 310 -7.22 -16.16 -25.85
CA TRP A 310 -5.78 -15.92 -25.72
C TRP A 310 -5.24 -16.54 -24.43
N TRP A 311 -5.86 -16.26 -23.29
CA TRP A 311 -5.41 -16.82 -22.02
C TRP A 311 -5.50 -18.34 -21.99
N LEU A 312 -6.58 -18.94 -22.50
CA LEU A 312 -6.71 -20.39 -22.62
C LEU A 312 -5.62 -21.02 -23.50
N SER A 313 -5.22 -20.35 -24.58
CA SER A 313 -4.17 -20.84 -25.49
C SER A 313 -2.81 -20.98 -24.80
N ASP A 314 -2.47 -20.08 -23.88
CA ASP A 314 -1.22 -20.13 -23.08
C ASP A 314 -1.16 -21.35 -22.15
N TRP A 315 -2.31 -21.89 -21.77
CA TRP A 315 -2.41 -23.02 -20.85
C TRP A 315 -2.55 -24.37 -21.54
N GLY A 316 -2.39 -24.42 -22.87
CA GLY A 316 -2.28 -25.66 -23.63
C GLY A 316 -3.55 -26.52 -23.57
N THR A 317 -4.69 -25.93 -23.21
CA THR A 317 -5.94 -26.68 -23.05
C THR A 317 -6.57 -27.05 -24.39
N VAL A 318 -6.36 -26.33 -25.50
CA VAL A 318 -6.65 -26.88 -26.85
C VAL A 318 -6.07 -26.07 -28.03
N SER A 319 -5.90 -26.73 -29.19
CA SER A 319 -5.66 -26.11 -30.51
C SER A 319 -6.89 -25.44 -31.13
N ASP A 320 -8.11 -25.73 -30.66
CA ASP A 320 -9.35 -25.23 -31.26
C ASP A 320 -10.07 -24.26 -30.34
N ASN A 321 -10.60 -23.19 -30.95
CA ASN A 321 -11.32 -22.12 -30.27
C ASN A 321 -12.52 -22.66 -29.48
N PHE A 322 -12.69 -22.18 -28.25
CA PHE A 322 -13.89 -22.44 -27.45
C PHE A 322 -15.11 -21.83 -28.14
N LYS A 323 -16.22 -22.57 -28.15
CA LYS A 323 -17.48 -22.11 -28.73
C LYS A 323 -18.09 -21.04 -27.81
N VAL A 324 -18.50 -19.90 -28.37
CA VAL A 324 -19.26 -18.90 -27.61
C VAL A 324 -20.73 -19.27 -27.63
N ASP A 325 -21.36 -19.36 -26.46
CA ASP A 325 -22.77 -19.71 -26.29
C ASP A 325 -23.43 -18.79 -25.23
N ASN A 326 -24.75 -18.83 -25.16
CA ASN A 326 -25.51 -18.04 -24.18
C ASN A 326 -25.56 -18.76 -22.84
N LEU A 327 -25.26 -18.04 -21.76
CA LEU A 327 -25.51 -18.46 -20.38
C LEU A 327 -26.95 -18.07 -20.01
N PRO A 328 -27.82 -19.01 -19.56
CA PRO A 328 -29.18 -18.67 -19.16
C PRO A 328 -29.21 -17.56 -18.10
N CYS A 329 -29.82 -16.44 -18.43
CA CYS A 329 -29.83 -15.22 -17.62
C CYS A 329 -31.25 -14.64 -17.55
N GLY A 330 -31.62 -14.09 -16.39
CA GLY A 330 -32.89 -13.39 -16.20
C GLY A 330 -32.90 -12.08 -16.97
N ARG A 331 -34.09 -11.61 -17.38
CA ARG A 331 -34.21 -10.33 -18.11
C ARG A 331 -34.41 -9.17 -17.13
N GLN A 332 -33.49 -8.21 -17.15
CA GLN A 332 -33.58 -6.98 -16.37
C GLN A 332 -34.52 -5.98 -17.06
N THR A 333 -35.23 -5.21 -16.23
CA THR A 333 -36.18 -4.17 -16.69
C THR A 333 -35.88 -2.78 -16.13
N ASP A 334 -34.88 -2.66 -15.26
CA ASP A 334 -34.40 -1.40 -14.71
C ASP A 334 -32.97 -1.10 -15.20
N ASN A 335 -32.40 0.01 -14.75
CA ASN A 335 -31.05 0.41 -15.13
C ASN A 335 -30.00 0.15 -14.05
N GLU A 336 -30.28 -0.58 -12.96
CA GLU A 336 -29.35 -0.64 -11.81
C GLU A 336 -29.21 -2.00 -11.13
N SER A 337 -30.00 -2.99 -11.56
CA SER A 337 -30.00 -4.35 -10.99
C SER A 337 -29.06 -5.31 -11.69
N CYS A 338 -28.28 -4.87 -12.68
CA CYS A 338 -27.42 -5.75 -13.48
C CYS A 338 -26.47 -6.60 -12.63
N THR A 339 -25.93 -6.04 -11.54
CA THR A 339 -25.13 -6.80 -10.57
C THR A 339 -25.89 -7.97 -9.96
N LEU A 340 -27.15 -7.77 -9.56
CA LEU A 340 -27.98 -8.81 -8.95
C LEU A 340 -28.24 -9.94 -9.97
N TYR A 341 -28.55 -9.58 -11.21
CA TYR A 341 -28.75 -10.54 -12.28
C TYR A 341 -27.46 -11.29 -12.64
N ALA A 342 -26.33 -10.59 -12.75
CA ALA A 342 -25.05 -11.21 -13.05
C ALA A 342 -24.68 -12.25 -11.97
N ILE A 343 -24.79 -11.90 -10.69
CA ILE A 343 -24.49 -12.87 -9.62
C ILE A 343 -25.52 -13.99 -9.55
N ASN A 344 -26.82 -13.71 -9.70
CA ASN A 344 -27.83 -14.78 -9.76
C ASN A 344 -27.61 -15.73 -10.93
N THR A 345 -27.13 -15.22 -12.06
CA THR A 345 -26.77 -16.04 -13.23
C THR A 345 -25.59 -16.96 -12.94
N LEU A 346 -24.55 -16.45 -12.26
CA LEU A 346 -23.44 -17.28 -11.80
C LEU A 346 -23.91 -18.31 -10.76
N ALA A 347 -24.74 -17.91 -9.80
CA ALA A 347 -25.30 -18.79 -8.79
C ALA A 347 -26.16 -19.91 -9.41
N GLY A 348 -27.01 -19.58 -10.37
CA GLY A 348 -27.83 -20.55 -11.09
C GLY A 348 -27.03 -21.50 -11.98
N TYR A 349 -25.83 -21.11 -12.42
CA TYR A 349 -24.91 -22.04 -13.07
C TYR A 349 -24.23 -22.97 -12.07
N VAL A 350 -23.76 -22.45 -10.94
CA VAL A 350 -23.00 -23.22 -9.95
C VAL A 350 -23.89 -24.17 -9.14
N THR A 351 -25.09 -23.73 -8.78
CA THR A 351 -26.04 -24.48 -7.93
C THR A 351 -27.49 -24.23 -8.39
N PRO A 352 -27.89 -24.73 -9.58
CA PRO A 352 -29.18 -24.42 -10.23
C PRO A 352 -30.42 -24.75 -9.39
N LEU A 353 -30.33 -25.75 -8.52
CA LEU A 353 -31.44 -26.16 -7.65
C LEU A 353 -31.70 -25.16 -6.52
N ASP A 354 -30.65 -24.51 -6.03
CA ASP A 354 -30.72 -23.57 -4.91
C ASP A 354 -30.95 -22.13 -5.38
N PHE A 355 -30.51 -21.79 -6.60
CA PHE A 355 -30.61 -20.45 -7.18
C PHE A 355 -31.29 -20.46 -8.54
N PRO A 356 -32.64 -20.52 -8.58
CA PRO A 356 -33.36 -20.34 -9.82
C PRO A 356 -33.04 -18.96 -10.42
N ILE A 357 -32.88 -18.93 -11.75
CA ILE A 357 -32.69 -17.70 -12.51
C ILE A 357 -33.90 -16.78 -12.31
N TYR A 358 -33.65 -15.50 -12.08
CA TYR A 358 -34.70 -14.52 -11.84
C TYR A 358 -35.73 -14.46 -12.97
N ASP A 359 -37.00 -14.51 -12.57
CA ASP A 359 -38.16 -14.42 -13.46
C ASP A 359 -38.84 -13.04 -13.36
N LYS A 360 -40.05 -12.91 -13.94
CA LYS A 360 -40.82 -11.66 -13.91
C LYS A 360 -41.31 -11.24 -12.51
N LYS A 361 -41.21 -12.11 -11.50
CA LYS A 361 -41.56 -11.79 -10.09
C LYS A 361 -40.38 -11.26 -9.31
N PHE A 362 -39.21 -11.14 -9.94
CA PHE A 362 -38.04 -10.50 -9.36
C PHE A 362 -38.37 -9.08 -8.87
N SER A 363 -37.96 -8.78 -7.64
CA SER A 363 -38.08 -7.46 -7.05
C SER A 363 -36.68 -7.02 -6.63
N PRO A 364 -36.05 -6.06 -7.35
CA PRO A 364 -34.72 -5.56 -7.04
C PRO A 364 -34.52 -5.21 -5.57
N ASN A 365 -35.43 -4.43 -5.00
CA ASN A 365 -35.32 -3.92 -3.64
C ASN A 365 -35.45 -5.05 -2.61
N LYS A 366 -36.36 -6.00 -2.85
CA LYS A 366 -36.52 -7.16 -1.99
C LYS A 366 -35.28 -8.06 -2.05
N THR A 367 -34.72 -8.27 -3.23
CA THR A 367 -33.50 -9.06 -3.40
C THR A 367 -32.32 -8.38 -2.74
N ARG A 368 -32.13 -7.07 -2.94
CA ARG A 368 -31.11 -6.28 -2.26
C ARG A 368 -31.17 -6.42 -0.74
N TYR A 369 -32.38 -6.28 -0.19
CA TYR A 369 -32.65 -6.49 1.23
C TYR A 369 -32.26 -7.90 1.68
N GLN A 370 -32.67 -8.94 0.95
CA GLN A 370 -32.33 -10.33 1.26
C GLN A 370 -30.82 -10.60 1.16
N THR A 371 -30.16 -10.11 0.11
CA THR A 371 -28.71 -10.20 -0.07
C THR A 371 -27.97 -9.56 1.09
N PHE A 372 -28.39 -8.37 1.53
CA PHE A 372 -27.83 -7.73 2.72
C PHE A 372 -27.94 -8.62 3.96
N GLN A 373 -29.12 -9.21 4.22
CA GLN A 373 -29.30 -10.10 5.38
C GLN A 373 -28.40 -11.34 5.30
N THR A 374 -28.29 -11.95 4.12
CA THR A 374 -27.41 -13.09 3.87
C THR A 374 -25.94 -12.73 4.08
N LEU A 375 -25.51 -11.56 3.62
CA LEU A 375 -24.14 -11.06 3.79
C LEU A 375 -23.80 -10.80 5.26
N VAL A 376 -24.66 -10.08 5.98
CA VAL A 376 -24.46 -9.84 7.43
C VAL A 376 -24.35 -11.17 8.18
N LYS A 377 -25.23 -12.13 7.88
CA LYS A 377 -25.15 -13.46 8.47
C LYS A 377 -23.81 -14.15 8.14
N TYR A 378 -23.45 -14.20 6.86
CA TYR A 378 -22.19 -14.80 6.41
C TYR A 378 -20.96 -14.20 7.11
N PHE A 379 -20.90 -12.88 7.25
CA PHE A 379 -19.78 -12.22 7.91
C PHE A 379 -19.78 -12.44 9.43
N ASN A 380 -20.94 -12.48 10.07
CA ASN A 380 -21.03 -12.83 11.49
C ASN A 380 -20.59 -14.26 11.75
N ASP A 381 -21.00 -15.21 10.92
CA ASP A 381 -20.62 -16.62 11.01
C ASP A 381 -19.10 -16.77 10.78
N THR A 382 -18.55 -16.11 9.75
CA THR A 382 -17.10 -16.14 9.46
C THR A 382 -16.27 -15.51 10.57
N ASN A 383 -16.76 -14.44 11.21
CA ASN A 383 -16.08 -13.82 12.35
C ASN A 383 -16.18 -14.66 13.63
N ALA A 384 -17.24 -15.46 13.78
CA ALA A 384 -17.38 -16.37 14.91
C ALA A 384 -16.42 -17.58 14.79
N ASP A 385 -16.14 -18.03 13.56
CA ASP A 385 -15.20 -19.11 13.27
C ASP A 385 -13.73 -18.69 13.44
N ILE A 386 -13.45 -17.39 13.39
CA ILE A 386 -12.20 -16.83 13.91
C ILE A 386 -12.33 -16.87 15.43
N GLU A 387 -12.03 -18.02 16.05
CA GLU A 387 -11.93 -18.11 17.51
C GLU A 387 -11.15 -16.88 18.00
N PRO A 388 -11.71 -16.06 18.92
CA PRO A 388 -10.95 -14.96 19.50
C PRO A 388 -9.73 -15.60 20.13
N ALA A 389 -8.54 -15.29 19.62
CA ALA A 389 -7.28 -15.96 19.97
C ALA A 389 -7.23 -16.25 21.48
N VAL A 390 -7.58 -17.48 21.84
CA VAL A 390 -7.47 -17.95 23.22
C VAL A 390 -5.97 -18.11 23.42
N PRO A 391 -5.36 -17.51 24.46
CA PRO A 391 -3.94 -17.71 24.73
C PRO A 391 -3.69 -19.21 24.93
N GLU A 392 -2.96 -19.84 24.01
CA GLU A 392 -2.74 -21.29 23.98
C GLU A 392 -2.04 -21.79 25.26
N THR A 393 -2.77 -22.55 26.07
CA THR A 393 -2.22 -23.52 27.02
C THR A 393 -2.10 -24.87 26.30
N THR A 394 -0.88 -25.26 25.93
CA THR A 394 -0.59 -26.53 25.23
C THR A 394 -0.72 -27.76 26.15
N THR A 395 -1.62 -28.69 25.82
CA THR A 395 -1.54 -30.11 26.21
C THR A 395 -1.50 -31.00 24.98
N THR A 396 -0.41 -31.76 24.82
CA THR A 396 -0.17 -32.70 23.71
C THR A 396 -0.64 -34.11 24.05
N THR A 397 -1.43 -34.73 23.18
CA THR A 397 -1.72 -36.18 23.13
C THR A 397 -1.00 -36.78 21.92
N THR A 398 -0.26 -37.86 22.11
CA THR A 398 0.52 -38.56 21.07
C THR A 398 -0.13 -39.88 20.69
N ASP A 399 -0.30 -40.14 19.39
CA ASP A 399 -0.42 -41.49 18.82
C ASP A 399 0.74 -41.77 17.86
N PRO A 400 1.21 -43.03 17.75
CA PRO A 400 2.46 -43.37 17.07
C PRO A 400 2.26 -43.77 15.60
N ILE A 401 3.21 -43.38 14.74
CA ILE A 401 3.31 -43.84 13.34
C ILE A 401 4.60 -44.64 13.13
N PRO A 402 4.60 -45.69 12.27
CA PRO A 402 5.59 -46.77 12.26
C PRO A 402 6.89 -46.45 11.53
N ILE A 403 7.93 -47.18 11.92
CA ILE A 403 9.30 -47.11 11.43
C ILE A 403 9.45 -47.95 10.14
N HIS A 404 10.10 -47.39 9.11
CA HIS A 404 10.79 -48.15 8.06
C HIS A 404 12.14 -47.48 7.66
N PRO A 405 13.11 -48.27 7.13
CA PRO A 405 14.53 -48.09 7.43
C PRO A 405 15.33 -47.27 6.41
N PHE A 406 16.44 -46.75 6.95
CA PHE A 406 17.50 -45.97 6.34
C PHE A 406 18.16 -46.58 5.08
N PHE A 407 18.40 -45.74 4.08
CA PHE A 407 19.48 -45.93 3.08
C PHE A 407 20.60 -44.90 3.31
N ALA A 408 21.82 -45.41 3.45
CA ALA A 408 23.04 -44.65 3.68
C ALA A 408 23.58 -43.96 2.40
N PRO A 409 24.23 -42.78 2.49
CA PRO A 409 24.83 -42.12 1.35
C PRO A 409 26.27 -42.60 1.06
N LYS A 410 26.57 -42.89 -0.22
CA LYS A 410 27.91 -43.21 -0.72
C LYS A 410 28.74 -41.95 -0.98
N SER A 411 30.01 -42.01 -0.54
CA SER A 411 31.08 -41.04 -0.77
C SER A 411 31.40 -40.81 -2.25
N ARG A 412 31.71 -39.57 -2.65
CA ARG A 412 32.39 -39.27 -3.93
C ARG A 412 33.79 -38.71 -3.69
N LYS A 413 34.75 -39.29 -4.42
CA LYS A 413 36.17 -38.93 -4.49
C LYS A 413 36.40 -37.76 -5.45
N ALA A 414 37.40 -36.94 -5.14
CA ALA A 414 37.99 -35.91 -6.00
C ALA A 414 38.83 -36.52 -7.14
N PRO A 415 39.12 -35.73 -8.20
CA PRO A 415 40.33 -35.94 -8.98
C PRO A 415 41.24 -34.70 -9.10
N LYS A 416 42.50 -35.03 -9.36
CA LYS A 416 43.72 -34.22 -9.38
C LYS A 416 44.00 -33.56 -10.75
N THR A 417 44.96 -32.64 -10.69
CA THR A 417 45.67 -31.84 -11.69
C THR A 417 46.51 -32.60 -12.75
N ALA A 418 46.66 -31.98 -13.94
CA ALA A 418 47.85 -31.87 -14.84
C ALA A 418 47.39 -31.27 -16.20
N ARG A 419 47.90 -30.18 -16.81
CA ARG A 419 49.23 -29.69 -17.26
C ARG A 419 49.48 -29.94 -18.79
N SER A 420 49.64 -28.81 -19.50
CA SER A 420 50.43 -28.48 -20.73
C SER A 420 50.19 -29.12 -22.11
N GLU A 421 50.14 -28.25 -23.14
CA GLU A 421 50.96 -28.21 -24.39
C GLU A 421 50.11 -27.79 -25.62
N THR A 422 50.57 -27.22 -26.74
CA THR A 422 51.57 -26.20 -27.13
C THR A 422 51.20 -25.77 -28.58
N LYS A 423 51.45 -24.51 -28.97
CA LYS A 423 51.92 -24.04 -30.30
C LYS A 423 51.02 -24.03 -31.58
N ARG A 424 50.91 -22.81 -32.16
CA ARG A 424 51.47 -22.35 -33.48
C ARG A 424 50.49 -22.02 -34.64
N LYS A 425 50.51 -20.75 -35.09
CA LYS A 425 50.75 -20.20 -36.48
C LYS A 425 50.24 -18.74 -36.55
N ARG A 426 51.06 -17.69 -36.77
CA ARG A 426 51.65 -17.10 -38.02
C ARG A 426 50.58 -16.63 -39.03
N GLU A 427 50.34 -15.32 -39.17
CA GLU A 427 50.96 -14.31 -40.10
C GLU A 427 50.29 -14.25 -41.48
N GLU A 428 49.67 -13.11 -41.83
CA GLU A 428 49.75 -12.33 -43.11
C GLU A 428 48.64 -11.25 -43.13
N MET A 429 49.01 -9.94 -43.16
CA MET A 429 48.92 -9.00 -44.30
C MET A 429 47.50 -8.88 -44.91
N VAL A 430 46.89 -7.70 -45.02
CA VAL A 430 47.19 -6.70 -46.05
C VAL A 430 46.61 -5.33 -45.66
N ASN A 431 47.41 -4.29 -45.92
CA ASN A 431 47.09 -2.88 -45.83
C ASN A 431 46.85 -2.36 -47.26
N VAL A 432 45.68 -1.80 -47.59
CA VAL A 432 45.49 -0.94 -48.77
C VAL A 432 44.49 0.16 -48.40
N GLY A 433 44.99 1.39 -48.30
CA GLY A 433 44.16 2.59 -48.19
C GLY A 433 43.71 3.09 -49.57
N VAL A 434 42.53 3.70 -49.63
CA VAL A 434 42.15 4.66 -50.67
C VAL A 434 41.29 5.77 -50.04
N LYS A 435 41.63 7.01 -50.42
CA LYS A 435 41.05 8.33 -50.11
C LYS A 435 39.60 8.50 -50.60
N ILE A 436 39.04 9.68 -50.24
CA ILE A 436 37.94 10.48 -50.87
C ILE A 436 36.72 10.54 -49.92
N ARG A 437 36.08 11.67 -49.54
CA ARG A 437 36.13 13.11 -49.86
C ARG A 437 35.54 13.85 -48.64
N LYS A 438 36.11 15.00 -48.26
CA LYS A 438 35.43 15.98 -47.39
C LYS A 438 34.58 16.90 -48.29
N THR A 439 33.30 17.04 -47.97
CA THR A 439 32.48 18.19 -48.37
C THR A 439 32.10 18.92 -47.10
N ALA A 440 32.62 20.14 -47.00
CA ALA A 440 32.22 21.14 -46.02
C ALA A 440 31.07 21.94 -46.64
N GLU A 441 30.00 22.14 -45.88
CA GLU A 441 29.09 23.26 -46.10
C GLU A 441 28.95 24.01 -44.77
N ASN A 442 29.32 25.28 -44.86
CA ASN A 442 29.15 26.31 -43.86
C ASN A 442 27.66 26.61 -43.66
N ASN A 443 27.28 26.99 -42.45
CA ASN A 443 26.36 28.10 -42.27
C ASN A 443 26.66 28.80 -40.94
N ASP A 444 27.30 29.95 -41.10
CA ASP A 444 27.26 31.08 -40.18
C ASP A 444 25.82 31.50 -39.91
N ARG A 445 25.53 31.83 -38.64
CA ARG A 445 24.69 32.98 -38.31
C ARG A 445 25.03 33.45 -36.90
N SER A 446 25.53 34.68 -36.87
CA SER A 446 25.57 35.61 -35.74
C SER A 446 24.21 35.74 -35.07
N ASP A 447 24.20 36.10 -33.79
CA ASP A 447 23.75 37.43 -33.40
C ASP A 447 24.16 37.74 -31.95
N GLU A 448 24.48 39.02 -31.78
CA GLU A 448 24.97 39.73 -30.60
C GLU A 448 23.81 40.14 -29.69
N ASP A 449 24.11 40.38 -28.41
CA ASP A 449 23.53 41.40 -27.50
C ASP A 449 24.02 41.03 -26.07
N SER A 450 25.02 41.71 -25.46
CA SER A 450 24.97 43.04 -24.82
C SER A 450 23.85 43.14 -23.75
N SER A 451 24.03 43.58 -22.51
CA SER A 451 25.12 44.24 -21.77
C SER A 451 24.66 44.43 -20.30
N ASP A 452 25.60 44.87 -19.44
CA ASP A 452 25.45 45.66 -18.20
C ASP A 452 24.80 44.98 -16.95
N ASP A 453 25.26 45.16 -15.69
CA ASP A 453 25.93 46.29 -15.02
C ASP A 453 26.96 45.81 -13.95
N GLU A 454 28.07 46.56 -13.86
CA GLU A 454 28.95 46.67 -12.69
C GLU A 454 28.47 47.85 -11.81
N ASP A 455 28.51 47.73 -10.47
CA ASP A 455 28.70 48.91 -9.61
C ASP A 455 29.43 48.54 -8.32
N SER A 456 30.35 49.42 -7.93
CA SER A 456 31.45 49.23 -6.97
C SER A 456 31.43 50.34 -5.92
N GLY A 457 31.75 50.03 -4.66
CA GLY A 457 31.99 51.04 -3.63
C GLY A 457 32.65 50.48 -2.36
N ASP A 458 33.88 50.95 -2.10
CA ASP A 458 34.84 50.51 -1.08
C ASP A 458 34.69 51.16 0.32
N GLU A 459 35.00 50.33 1.36
CA GLU A 459 35.74 50.58 2.65
C GLU A 459 35.21 51.54 3.76
N PRO A 460 35.70 51.47 5.05
CA PRO A 460 36.72 50.59 5.68
C PRO A 460 36.32 49.92 7.03
N MET A 461 37.27 49.14 7.58
CA MET A 461 37.24 48.25 8.76
C MET A 461 37.13 48.88 10.15
N GLY A 462 36.68 48.07 11.13
CA GLY A 462 36.84 48.32 12.58
C GLY A 462 36.50 47.10 13.47
N ASP A 463 37.56 46.58 14.10
CA ASP A 463 37.76 45.96 15.42
C ASP A 463 36.87 44.84 16.02
N GLU A 464 37.61 43.90 16.62
CA GLU A 464 37.27 42.72 17.42
C GLU A 464 36.44 43.04 18.68
N GLU A 465 35.60 42.09 19.13
CA GLU A 465 35.65 41.65 20.53
C GLU A 465 34.95 40.31 20.79
N ASP A 466 35.56 39.62 21.74
CA ASP A 466 35.43 38.27 22.27
C ASP A 466 34.22 38.15 23.23
N THR A 467 33.60 36.95 23.38
CA THR A 467 32.95 36.42 24.62
C THR A 467 32.04 35.19 24.40
N PRO A 468 31.79 34.35 25.44
CA PRO A 468 31.98 32.91 25.31
C PRO A 468 30.73 32.04 25.53
N ARG A 469 30.95 30.76 25.21
CA ARG A 469 30.17 29.54 25.50
C ARG A 469 29.43 29.58 26.86
N ARG A 470 28.16 29.17 26.86
CA ARG A 470 27.45 28.71 28.07
C ARG A 470 27.09 27.24 27.99
N GLU A 471 27.47 26.55 29.05
CA GLU A 471 27.27 25.14 29.35
C GLU A 471 25.79 24.79 29.55
N ILE A 472 25.44 23.59 29.10
CA ILE A 472 24.17 22.90 29.37
C ILE A 472 24.29 22.25 30.75
N VAL A 473 23.43 22.65 31.69
CA VAL A 473 23.27 22.00 33.00
C VAL A 473 22.06 21.09 32.95
N LEU A 474 22.31 19.77 32.99
CA LEU A 474 21.31 18.73 33.20
C LEU A 474 21.13 18.50 34.71
N LEU A 475 19.88 18.50 35.20
CA LEU A 475 19.50 18.00 36.53
C LEU A 475 18.22 17.16 36.45
N PRO A 476 18.00 16.24 37.40
CA PRO A 476 17.58 14.89 37.09
C PRO A 476 16.12 14.54 37.41
N VAL A 477 15.74 13.42 36.78
CA VAL A 477 14.56 12.56 36.96
C VAL A 477 14.16 12.37 38.43
N ASN A 478 12.88 12.55 38.74
CA ASN A 478 12.23 11.94 39.89
C ASN A 478 11.09 11.02 39.42
N ARG A 479 11.33 9.71 39.57
CA ARG A 479 10.31 8.65 39.47
C ARG A 479 9.73 8.43 40.86
N THR A 480 8.40 8.49 40.99
CA THR A 480 7.69 7.81 42.06
C THR A 480 6.63 6.88 41.49
N CYS A 481 6.66 5.68 42.05
CA CYS A 481 6.00 4.44 41.69
C CYS A 481 4.49 4.46 41.99
N SER A 482 3.70 3.71 41.21
CA SER A 482 2.45 3.11 41.71
C SER A 482 2.56 1.60 41.64
N THR A 483 2.59 0.98 42.82
CA THR A 483 2.64 -0.46 43.11
C THR A 483 1.27 -1.15 42.95
N ASP A 484 0.21 -0.41 42.62
CA ASP A 484 -1.15 -0.91 42.77
C ASP A 484 -1.61 -1.77 41.58
N LEU A 485 -0.99 -1.61 40.40
CA LEU A 485 -1.31 -2.43 39.22
C LEU A 485 -0.78 -3.88 39.29
N LYS A 486 0.21 -4.16 40.14
CA LYS A 486 0.81 -5.51 40.22
C LYS A 486 -0.02 -6.50 41.04
N VAL A 487 -0.83 -5.99 41.97
CA VAL A 487 -1.66 -6.85 42.85
C VAL A 487 -2.95 -7.26 42.13
N GLU A 488 -3.49 -6.38 41.28
CA GLU A 488 -4.75 -6.64 40.58
C GLU A 488 -4.61 -7.67 39.44
N VAL A 489 -3.44 -7.71 38.78
CA VAL A 489 -3.13 -8.72 37.74
C VAL A 489 -2.90 -10.12 38.35
N GLN A 490 -2.43 -10.21 39.60
CA GLN A 490 -2.13 -11.49 40.24
C GLN A 490 -3.38 -12.18 40.80
N CYS A 491 -4.43 -11.42 41.14
CA CYS A 491 -5.72 -11.98 41.58
C CYS A 491 -6.56 -12.53 40.42
N ILE A 492 -6.46 -11.96 39.22
CA ILE A 492 -7.23 -12.40 38.04
C ILE A 492 -6.70 -13.75 37.48
N MET A 493 -5.47 -14.15 37.81
CA MET A 493 -4.86 -15.40 37.34
C MET A 493 -5.16 -16.65 38.18
N VAL A 494 -5.76 -16.53 39.37
CA VAL A 494 -6.00 -17.68 40.26
C VAL A 494 -7.37 -18.34 40.03
N ASP A 495 -8.34 -17.64 39.43
CA ASP A 495 -9.75 -18.10 39.38
C ASP A 495 -10.18 -18.83 38.09
N ARG A 496 -9.26 -19.26 37.22
CA ARG A 496 -9.62 -19.90 35.94
C ARG A 496 -8.86 -21.20 35.62
N ALA A 497 -9.09 -22.25 36.41
CA ALA A 497 -8.75 -23.62 36.02
C ALA A 497 -10.03 -24.50 35.97
N PRO A 498 -10.24 -25.30 34.91
CA PRO A 498 -11.33 -26.30 34.88
C PRO A 498 -11.00 -27.46 35.84
N SER A 499 -11.96 -27.82 36.70
CA SER A 499 -11.83 -28.88 37.71
C SER A 499 -11.44 -30.26 37.14
N SER A 500 -11.57 -30.49 35.84
CA SER A 500 -11.24 -31.77 35.18
C SER A 500 -9.75 -31.98 34.89
N VAL A 501 -8.91 -30.93 34.94
CA VAL A 501 -7.45 -31.03 34.71
C VAL A 501 -6.69 -31.30 36.01
N VAL A 502 -7.21 -30.82 37.15
CA VAL A 502 -6.63 -31.05 38.48
C VAL A 502 -6.76 -32.53 38.91
N GLU A 503 -7.84 -33.20 38.50
CA GLU A 503 -8.13 -34.59 38.88
C GLU A 503 -7.25 -35.61 38.11
N LYS A 504 -6.89 -35.33 36.86
CA LYS A 504 -5.96 -36.14 36.05
C LYS A 504 -4.50 -36.00 36.46
N LEU A 505 -4.06 -34.80 36.86
CA LEU A 505 -2.68 -34.55 37.30
C LEU A 505 -2.38 -35.10 38.70
N GLN A 506 -3.40 -35.33 39.52
CA GLN A 506 -3.25 -35.99 40.83
C GLN A 506 -3.19 -37.52 40.73
N THR A 507 -3.73 -38.12 39.66
CA THR A 507 -3.72 -39.58 39.46
C THR A 507 -2.41 -40.09 38.85
N GLU A 508 -1.74 -39.31 37.99
CA GLU A 508 -0.48 -39.73 37.35
C GLU A 508 0.77 -39.49 38.22
N ARG A 509 0.65 -38.76 39.33
CA ARG A 509 1.78 -38.44 40.23
C ARG A 509 2.14 -39.55 41.24
N ASN A 510 1.43 -40.68 41.21
CA ASN A 510 1.53 -41.75 42.21
C ASN A 510 2.18 -43.06 41.70
N THR A 511 3.28 -42.98 40.94
CA THR A 511 4.17 -44.15 40.76
C THR A 511 5.64 -43.78 41.00
N PRO A 512 6.22 -44.11 42.18
CA PRO A 512 7.57 -43.68 42.57
C PRO A 512 8.75 -44.34 41.82
N ALA A 513 8.51 -45.35 40.98
CA ALA A 513 9.59 -46.25 40.53
C ALA A 513 10.27 -45.87 39.19
N ALA A 514 9.66 -45.00 38.36
CA ALA A 514 10.20 -44.70 37.03
C ALA A 514 11.12 -43.45 36.98
N ASN A 515 10.94 -42.51 37.90
CA ASN A 515 11.65 -41.22 37.85
C ASN A 515 13.08 -41.27 38.42
N GLU A 516 13.45 -42.30 39.19
CA GLU A 516 14.76 -42.36 39.84
C GLU A 516 15.89 -42.85 38.92
N ALA A 517 15.56 -43.53 37.80
CA ALA A 517 16.53 -44.01 36.83
C ALA A 517 16.90 -42.95 35.76
N ALA A 518 15.96 -42.08 35.37
CA ALA A 518 16.18 -41.05 34.35
C ALA A 518 16.98 -39.84 34.86
N MET A 519 16.98 -39.61 36.17
CA MET A 519 17.64 -38.44 36.77
C MET A 519 19.17 -38.60 36.94
N LYS A 520 19.71 -39.81 36.70
CA LYS A 520 21.14 -40.11 36.90
C LYS A 520 22.05 -39.91 35.67
N THR A 521 21.52 -39.65 34.48
CA THR A 521 22.36 -39.56 33.26
C THR A 521 22.53 -38.16 32.67
N GLY A 522 21.78 -37.13 33.10
CA GLY A 522 22.00 -35.73 32.68
C GLY A 522 21.87 -35.44 31.17
N THR A 523 21.58 -36.45 30.35
CA THR A 523 21.51 -36.36 28.89
C THR A 523 20.21 -35.71 28.42
N LEU A 524 19.09 -35.97 29.10
CA LEU A 524 17.77 -35.47 28.73
C LEU A 524 17.64 -33.94 28.91
N ASP A 525 18.18 -33.39 30.01
CA ASP A 525 18.13 -31.95 30.28
C ASP A 525 19.02 -31.16 29.29
N ARG A 526 20.09 -31.77 28.78
CA ARG A 526 20.96 -31.15 27.77
C ARG A 526 20.28 -31.09 26.39
N GLU A 527 19.62 -32.15 25.94
CA GLU A 527 18.91 -32.21 24.66
C GLU A 527 17.67 -31.30 24.65
N VAL A 528 16.91 -31.24 25.75
CA VAL A 528 15.76 -30.33 25.90
C VAL A 528 16.19 -28.86 25.89
N ARG A 529 17.32 -28.52 26.55
CA ARG A 529 17.90 -27.15 26.51
C ARG A 529 18.43 -26.77 25.13
N LEU A 530 19.09 -27.70 24.42
CA LEU A 530 19.55 -27.50 23.04
C LEU A 530 18.36 -27.23 22.10
N GLY A 531 17.30 -28.04 22.20
CA GLY A 531 16.08 -27.85 21.40
C GLY A 531 15.30 -26.57 21.73
N ARG A 532 15.35 -26.06 22.97
CA ARG A 532 14.78 -24.75 23.33
C ARG A 532 15.59 -23.60 22.75
N LYS A 533 16.92 -23.66 22.83
CA LYS A 533 17.80 -22.61 22.28
C LYS A 533 17.69 -22.51 20.76
N GLU A 534 17.65 -23.63 20.06
CA GLU A 534 17.47 -23.63 18.59
C GLU A 534 16.10 -23.09 18.17
N ARG A 535 15.04 -23.40 18.92
CA ARG A 535 13.70 -22.83 18.67
C ARG A 535 13.67 -21.33 18.88
N LEU A 536 14.28 -20.82 19.95
CA LEU A 536 14.39 -19.38 20.21
C LEU A 536 15.19 -18.66 19.12
N ILE A 537 16.28 -19.25 18.62
CA ILE A 537 17.06 -18.68 17.52
C ILE A 537 16.24 -18.60 16.23
N LYS A 538 15.53 -19.69 15.86
CA LYS A 538 14.67 -19.72 14.67
C LYS A 538 13.53 -18.70 14.80
N TRP A 539 12.91 -18.63 15.96
CA TRP A 539 11.81 -17.72 16.22
C TRP A 539 12.26 -16.26 16.19
N LYS A 540 13.39 -15.92 16.83
CA LYS A 540 14.01 -14.59 16.72
C LYS A 540 14.28 -14.21 15.27
N ALA A 541 14.81 -15.12 14.45
CA ALA A 541 15.09 -14.83 13.04
C ALA A 541 13.81 -14.53 12.22
N VAL A 542 12.67 -15.15 12.58
CA VAL A 542 11.37 -14.86 11.98
C VAL A 542 10.88 -13.48 12.38
N LEU A 543 10.97 -13.14 13.67
CA LEU A 543 10.57 -11.83 14.17
C LEU A 543 11.47 -10.69 13.65
N ASP A 544 12.79 -10.88 13.63
CA ASP A 544 13.74 -9.91 13.05
C ASP A 544 13.43 -9.65 11.57
N LEU A 545 13.05 -10.69 10.82
CA LEU A 545 12.59 -10.53 9.44
C LEU A 545 11.26 -9.77 9.34
N GLY A 546 10.32 -10.04 10.25
CA GLY A 546 9.06 -9.30 10.35
C GLY A 546 9.28 -7.81 10.61
N VAL A 547 10.13 -7.48 11.59
CA VAL A 547 10.51 -6.10 11.90
C VAL A 547 11.23 -5.45 10.71
N THR A 548 12.19 -6.14 10.09
CA THR A 548 12.90 -5.60 8.92
C THR A 548 11.91 -5.26 7.78
N LYS A 549 10.93 -6.13 7.52
CA LYS A 549 9.89 -5.88 6.51
C LYS A 549 9.01 -4.70 6.90
N LEU A 550 8.58 -4.61 8.16
CA LEU A 550 7.77 -3.49 8.64
C LEU A 550 8.47 -2.16 8.38
N PHE A 551 9.75 -2.05 8.75
CA PHE A 551 10.51 -0.81 8.54
C PHE A 551 10.72 -0.48 7.06
N CYS A 552 11.05 -1.47 6.23
CA CYS A 552 11.29 -1.24 4.80
C CYS A 552 10.01 -0.95 4.00
N VAL A 553 8.92 -1.66 4.28
CA VAL A 553 7.66 -1.58 3.50
C VAL A 553 6.72 -0.52 4.08
N GLY A 554 6.66 -0.40 5.40
CA GLY A 554 5.88 0.61 6.10
C GLY A 554 6.52 1.99 6.13
N ASN A 555 7.73 2.14 5.56
CA ASN A 555 8.47 3.40 5.48
C ASN A 555 8.69 4.06 6.86
N PHE A 556 8.97 3.26 7.89
CA PHE A 556 9.29 3.77 9.22
C PHE A 556 10.73 4.29 9.27
N ALA A 557 10.92 5.43 9.92
CA ALA A 557 12.26 5.93 10.23
C ALA A 557 12.98 4.95 11.16
N GLY A 558 14.25 4.64 10.90
CA GLY A 558 15.04 3.69 11.70
C GLY A 558 15.05 4.04 13.20
N LEU A 559 15.00 5.34 13.54
CA LEU A 559 14.96 5.84 14.92
C LEU A 559 13.78 5.27 15.74
N VAL A 560 12.67 4.89 15.08
CA VAL A 560 11.52 4.26 15.75
C VAL A 560 11.94 3.00 16.51
N ALA A 561 12.92 2.24 16.01
CA ALA A 561 13.39 1.02 16.64
C ALA A 561 14.12 1.24 17.98
N ASP A 562 14.56 2.47 18.26
CA ASP A 562 15.20 2.84 19.52
C ASP A 562 14.30 3.59 20.48
N LEU A 563 13.04 3.88 20.09
CA LEU A 563 12.09 4.50 20.99
C LEU A 563 11.77 3.56 22.17
N PRO A 564 11.66 4.07 23.42
CA PRO A 564 11.28 3.27 24.57
C PRO A 564 9.95 2.53 24.37
N VAL A 565 8.94 3.22 23.82
CA VAL A 565 7.61 2.64 23.54
C VAL A 565 7.67 1.45 22.58
N TRP A 566 8.59 1.49 21.60
CA TRP A 566 8.80 0.36 20.70
C TRP A 566 9.35 -0.86 21.44
N ARG A 567 10.29 -0.66 22.36
CA ARG A 567 10.85 -1.75 23.17
C ARG A 567 9.82 -2.30 24.17
N GLU A 568 9.06 -1.41 24.80
CA GLU A 568 7.98 -1.77 25.74
C GLU A 568 6.91 -2.62 25.04
N LEU A 569 6.47 -2.23 23.83
CA LEU A 569 5.53 -3.00 23.01
C LEU A 569 5.98 -4.46 22.83
N TRP A 570 7.24 -4.68 22.46
CA TRP A 570 7.77 -6.04 22.25
C TRP A 570 8.00 -6.79 23.56
N MET A 571 8.34 -6.08 24.66
CA MET A 571 8.44 -6.67 25.99
C MET A 571 7.09 -7.18 26.48
N ASP A 572 6.01 -6.45 26.24
CA ASP A 572 4.66 -6.82 26.66
C ASP A 572 4.09 -7.94 25.77
N ALA A 573 4.27 -7.84 24.45
CA ALA A 573 3.75 -8.82 23.50
C ALA A 573 4.54 -10.14 23.51
N THR A 574 5.87 -10.06 23.65
CA THR A 574 6.79 -11.20 23.53
C THR A 574 8.04 -11.00 24.42
N PRO A 575 7.93 -11.23 25.75
CA PRO A 575 8.99 -10.91 26.71
C PRO A 575 10.36 -11.53 26.43
N ASP A 576 10.39 -12.71 25.78
CA ASP A 576 11.61 -13.45 25.43
C ASP A 576 12.30 -12.93 24.15
N TYR A 577 11.73 -11.94 23.45
CA TYR A 577 12.26 -11.36 22.23
C TYR A 577 12.73 -9.93 22.46
N THR A 578 14.01 -9.68 22.17
CA THR A 578 14.55 -8.32 22.08
C THR A 578 14.51 -7.87 20.62
N PRO A 579 13.72 -6.82 20.29
CA PRO A 579 13.67 -6.30 18.93
C PRO A 579 15.02 -5.69 18.53
N PRO A 580 15.36 -5.69 17.23
CA PRO A 580 16.60 -5.09 16.76
C PRO A 580 16.57 -3.57 16.97
N THR A 581 17.72 -3.01 17.34
CA THR A 581 17.91 -1.56 17.45
C THR A 581 17.97 -0.90 16.07
N CYS A 582 17.89 0.44 16.02
CA CYS A 582 18.08 1.19 14.77
C CYS A 582 19.41 0.81 14.11
N ASN A 583 20.48 0.75 14.89
CA ASN A 583 21.80 0.38 14.39
C ASN A 583 21.82 -1.05 13.79
N MET A 584 21.23 -2.04 14.48
CA MET A 584 21.15 -3.40 13.95
C MET A 584 20.29 -3.47 12.69
N LEU A 585 19.20 -2.71 12.62
CA LEU A 585 18.35 -2.68 11.43
C LEU A 585 19.09 -2.08 10.23
N LEU A 586 19.63 -0.87 10.39
CA LEU A 586 20.21 -0.10 9.29
C LEU A 586 21.55 -0.66 8.83
N ASN A 587 22.37 -1.18 9.73
CA ASN A 587 23.74 -1.59 9.41
C ASN A 587 23.89 -3.11 9.22
N ASP A 588 23.01 -3.93 9.80
CA ASP A 588 23.14 -5.40 9.73
C ASP A 588 21.98 -6.04 8.96
N LEU A 589 20.75 -5.90 9.44
CA LEU A 589 19.61 -6.67 8.94
C LEU A 589 19.22 -6.24 7.52
N ILE A 590 19.00 -4.94 7.28
CA ILE A 590 18.62 -4.44 5.96
C ILE A 590 19.73 -4.71 4.93
N PRO A 591 21.00 -4.36 5.17
CA PRO A 591 22.07 -4.67 4.23
C PRO A 591 22.24 -6.17 3.98
N SER A 592 22.13 -7.02 5.01
CA SER A 592 22.21 -8.48 4.85
C SER A 592 21.08 -9.03 3.97
N LYS A 593 19.85 -8.52 4.14
CA LYS A 593 18.72 -8.90 3.27
C LYS A 593 18.91 -8.40 1.85
N ALA A 594 19.34 -7.15 1.67
CA ALA A 594 19.64 -6.59 0.36
C ALA A 594 20.72 -7.40 -0.36
N ALA A 595 21.82 -7.72 0.31
CA ALA A 595 22.90 -8.55 -0.23
C ALA A 595 22.41 -9.96 -0.63
N LYS A 596 21.55 -10.58 0.20
CA LYS A 596 20.95 -11.87 -0.13
C LYS A 596 20.04 -11.79 -1.37
N ILE A 597 19.23 -10.74 -1.48
CA ILE A 597 18.37 -10.51 -2.64
C ILE A 597 19.22 -10.31 -3.90
N ILE A 598 20.26 -9.46 -3.84
CA ILE A 598 21.19 -9.23 -4.94
C ILE A 598 21.89 -10.54 -5.36
N SER A 599 22.32 -11.36 -4.39
CA SER A 599 22.94 -12.67 -4.68
C SER A 599 21.96 -13.62 -5.37
N ASN A 600 20.69 -13.63 -4.95
CA ASN A 600 19.65 -14.46 -5.57
C ASN A 600 19.33 -13.97 -6.99
N ASN A 601 19.14 -12.66 -7.17
CA ASN A 601 18.92 -12.05 -8.48
C ASN A 601 20.10 -12.35 -9.42
N THR A 602 21.33 -12.21 -8.95
CA THR A 602 22.53 -12.53 -9.72
C THR A 602 22.54 -14.00 -10.16
N ALA A 603 22.21 -14.94 -9.25
CA ALA A 603 22.15 -16.36 -9.58
C ALA A 603 21.02 -16.72 -10.56
N LEU A 604 19.92 -15.98 -10.52
CA LEU A 604 18.81 -16.08 -11.47
C LEU A 604 19.23 -15.54 -12.84
N LEU A 605 19.66 -14.27 -12.90
CA LEU A 605 20.01 -13.56 -14.13
C LEU A 605 21.16 -14.21 -14.90
N LYS A 606 22.08 -14.91 -14.23
CA LYS A 606 23.13 -15.72 -14.90
C LYS A 606 22.58 -16.81 -15.84
N LYS A 607 21.35 -17.28 -15.61
CA LYS A 607 20.70 -18.34 -16.39
C LYS A 607 19.82 -17.78 -17.51
N GLU A 608 19.52 -16.49 -17.46
CA GLU A 608 18.65 -15.81 -18.42
C GLU A 608 19.43 -15.29 -19.62
N ARG A 609 18.70 -14.95 -20.69
CA ARG A 609 19.23 -14.30 -21.90
C ARG A 609 18.36 -13.10 -22.25
N ASN A 610 18.83 -12.29 -23.21
CA ASN A 610 18.14 -11.10 -23.68
C ASN A 610 17.88 -10.09 -22.56
N LEU A 611 18.83 -9.99 -21.62
CA LEU A 611 18.77 -9.04 -20.52
C LEU A 611 18.99 -7.62 -21.06
N THR A 612 18.27 -6.68 -20.48
CA THR A 612 18.47 -5.27 -20.74
C THR A 612 18.95 -4.60 -19.46
N ILE A 613 20.08 -3.91 -19.52
CA ILE A 613 20.56 -3.10 -18.39
C ILE A 613 20.08 -1.66 -18.57
N SER A 614 19.58 -1.05 -17.50
CA SER A 614 19.29 0.37 -17.48
C SER A 614 19.95 1.04 -16.29
N PHE A 615 20.28 2.31 -16.45
CA PHE A 615 20.79 3.14 -15.37
C PHE A 615 20.16 4.52 -15.43
N ASP A 616 19.88 5.06 -14.24
CA ASP A 616 19.27 6.37 -14.08
C ASP A 616 20.01 7.16 -13.00
N GLY A 617 20.10 8.47 -13.18
CA GLY A 617 20.88 9.37 -12.36
C GLY A 617 20.09 10.64 -12.03
N GLY A 618 19.94 10.94 -10.75
CA GLY A 618 19.24 12.13 -10.26
C GLY A 618 20.10 12.92 -9.30
N THR A 619 19.93 14.24 -9.32
CA THR A 619 20.48 15.14 -8.28
C THR A 619 19.35 15.89 -7.62
N ARG A 620 19.24 15.78 -6.29
CA ARG A 620 18.24 16.51 -5.50
C ARG A 620 18.91 17.04 -4.23
N HIS A 621 18.73 18.33 -3.93
CA HIS A 621 19.37 19.01 -2.78
C HIS A 621 20.88 18.73 -2.69
N CYS A 622 21.59 18.86 -3.81
CA CYS A 622 23.03 18.57 -3.92
C CYS A 622 23.44 17.12 -3.60
N LYS A 623 22.50 16.19 -3.43
CA LYS A 623 22.76 14.76 -3.27
C LYS A 623 22.49 14.03 -4.58
N SER A 624 23.52 13.36 -5.10
CA SER A 624 23.42 12.57 -6.32
C SER A 624 23.20 11.10 -5.99
N HIS A 625 22.20 10.51 -6.66
CA HIS A 625 21.89 9.10 -6.56
C HIS A 625 21.83 8.49 -7.96
N TRP A 626 22.38 7.30 -8.09
CA TRP A 626 22.34 6.52 -9.30
C TRP A 626 21.74 5.15 -9.02
N THR A 627 20.93 4.67 -9.96
CA THR A 627 20.33 3.35 -9.88
C THR A 627 20.74 2.52 -11.08
N VAL A 628 20.91 1.22 -10.86
CA VAL A 628 21.14 0.25 -11.93
C VAL A 628 20.07 -0.82 -11.84
N HIS A 629 19.40 -1.07 -12.96
CA HIS A 629 18.37 -2.08 -13.08
C HIS A 629 18.70 -3.06 -14.19
N ILE A 630 18.23 -4.30 -14.03
CA ILE A 630 18.27 -5.32 -15.08
C ILE A 630 16.85 -5.80 -15.32
N SER A 631 16.43 -5.75 -16.58
CA SER A 631 15.13 -6.24 -17.03
C SER A 631 15.29 -7.57 -17.77
N GLU A 632 14.43 -8.52 -17.42
CA GLU A 632 14.30 -9.82 -18.09
C GLU A 632 13.38 -9.72 -19.33
N GLN A 633 13.39 -10.77 -20.15
CA GLN A 633 12.47 -10.90 -21.30
C GLN A 633 10.98 -10.92 -20.89
N ASN A 634 10.67 -11.38 -19.68
CA ASN A 634 9.32 -11.38 -19.11
C ASN A 634 8.90 -10.02 -18.50
N ARG A 635 9.72 -8.97 -18.66
CA ARG A 635 9.52 -7.61 -18.11
C ARG A 635 9.67 -7.49 -16.58
N SER A 636 10.13 -8.53 -15.89
CA SER A 636 10.56 -8.40 -14.49
C SER A 636 11.80 -7.51 -14.42
N VAL A 637 11.81 -6.58 -13.47
CA VAL A 637 12.89 -5.61 -13.28
C VAL A 637 13.53 -5.83 -11.92
N HIS A 638 14.85 -5.99 -11.92
CA HIS A 638 15.66 -6.17 -10.72
C HIS A 638 16.46 -4.91 -10.45
N LEU A 639 16.23 -4.28 -9.31
CA LEU A 639 17.11 -3.23 -8.79
C LEU A 639 18.40 -3.87 -8.29
N MET A 640 19.52 -3.56 -8.95
CA MET A 640 20.82 -4.16 -8.67
C MET A 640 21.67 -3.27 -7.77
N GLU A 641 21.59 -1.95 -7.94
CA GLU A 641 22.36 -0.99 -7.16
C GLU A 641 21.61 0.32 -6.99
N VAL A 642 21.71 0.89 -5.78
CA VAL A 642 21.43 2.29 -5.49
C VAL A 642 22.71 2.89 -4.94
N ASN A 643 23.35 3.77 -5.70
CA ASN A 643 24.66 4.34 -5.39
C ASN A 643 24.52 5.82 -5.03
N ASN A 644 24.90 6.19 -3.82
CA ASN A 644 25.08 7.60 -3.45
C ASN A 644 26.43 8.08 -4.02
N ALA A 645 26.35 8.84 -5.11
CA ALA A 645 27.50 9.31 -5.86
C ALA A 645 27.74 10.82 -5.68
N THR A 646 27.26 11.40 -4.58
CA THR A 646 27.35 12.85 -4.30
C THR A 646 28.78 13.39 -4.37
N ASN A 647 29.77 12.61 -3.93
CA ASN A 647 31.18 13.00 -3.93
C ASN A 647 31.97 12.53 -5.16
N LYS A 648 31.29 12.15 -6.25
CA LYS A 648 31.90 11.64 -7.48
C LYS A 648 31.61 12.56 -8.66
N ARG A 649 32.55 12.63 -9.60
CA ARG A 649 32.31 13.23 -10.92
C ARG A 649 31.64 12.18 -11.80
N HIS A 650 30.41 12.41 -12.21
CA HIS A 650 29.66 11.47 -13.06
C HIS A 650 30.06 11.59 -14.52
N THR A 651 31.33 11.37 -14.84
CA THR A 651 31.81 11.35 -16.23
C THR A 651 31.20 10.15 -16.97
N LYS A 652 31.22 10.18 -18.31
CA LYS A 652 30.74 9.06 -19.13
C LYS A 652 31.46 7.74 -18.82
N GLU A 653 32.75 7.78 -18.46
CA GLU A 653 33.53 6.60 -18.07
C GLU A 653 33.05 6.05 -16.73
N TRP A 654 32.78 6.94 -15.76
CA TRP A 654 32.27 6.52 -14.45
C TRP A 654 30.89 5.86 -14.55
N VAL A 655 29.98 6.42 -15.36
CA VAL A 655 28.64 5.86 -15.60
C VAL A 655 28.73 4.53 -16.36
N ARG A 656 29.62 4.43 -17.35
CA ARG A 656 29.92 3.16 -18.04
C ARG A 656 30.39 2.10 -17.04
N ASP A 657 31.33 2.44 -16.17
CA ASP A 657 31.92 1.50 -15.21
C ASP A 657 30.90 1.05 -14.15
N LEU A 658 29.98 1.94 -13.77
CA LEU A 658 28.83 1.62 -12.92
C LEU A 658 27.98 0.50 -13.54
N ALA A 659 27.66 0.60 -14.85
CA ALA A 659 26.89 -0.42 -15.55
C ALA A 659 27.69 -1.70 -15.84
N LEU A 660 28.96 -1.58 -16.24
CA LEU A 660 29.82 -2.72 -16.57
C LEU A 660 29.95 -3.73 -15.43
N ARG A 661 30.02 -3.25 -14.17
CA ARG A 661 30.08 -4.13 -12.98
C ARG A 661 28.94 -5.16 -12.94
N TRP A 662 27.77 -4.80 -13.46
CA TRP A 662 26.60 -5.69 -13.48
C TRP A 662 26.49 -6.50 -14.76
N ILE A 663 27.15 -6.06 -15.84
CA ILE A 663 27.28 -6.86 -17.06
C ILE A 663 28.21 -8.07 -16.84
N GLU A 664 29.09 -8.03 -15.85
CA GLU A 664 29.91 -9.18 -15.42
C GLU A 664 29.11 -10.42 -14.98
N ILE A 665 27.79 -10.30 -14.80
CA ILE A 665 26.86 -11.44 -14.69
C ILE A 665 27.04 -12.39 -15.90
N GLY A 666 27.28 -11.81 -17.07
CA GLY A 666 27.66 -12.48 -18.30
C GLY A 666 27.36 -11.59 -19.50
N GLU A 667 28.39 -11.18 -20.24
CA GLU A 667 28.25 -10.26 -21.38
C GLU A 667 27.27 -10.79 -22.43
N THR A 668 27.31 -12.10 -22.70
CA THR A 668 26.44 -12.77 -23.69
C THR A 668 24.96 -12.84 -23.30
N GLN A 669 24.63 -12.46 -22.07
CA GLN A 669 23.29 -12.51 -21.53
C GLN A 669 22.56 -11.20 -21.84
N PHE A 670 23.29 -10.09 -22.06
CA PHE A 670 22.72 -8.79 -22.34
C PHE A 670 22.57 -8.54 -23.84
N CYS A 671 21.40 -8.04 -24.25
CA CYS A 671 21.13 -7.62 -25.62
C CYS A 671 21.01 -6.11 -25.78
N ALA A 672 20.76 -5.37 -24.69
CA ALA A 672 20.54 -3.92 -24.76
C ALA A 672 20.96 -3.16 -23.49
N VAL A 673 21.22 -1.86 -23.68
CA VAL A 673 21.39 -0.86 -22.62
C VAL A 673 20.40 0.28 -22.87
N VAL A 674 19.78 0.77 -21.80
CA VAL A 674 18.85 1.90 -21.84
C VAL A 674 19.26 2.97 -20.83
N SER A 675 19.19 4.23 -21.23
CA SER A 675 19.35 5.38 -20.33
C SER A 675 18.61 6.58 -20.90
N ASP A 676 18.50 7.67 -20.14
CA ASP A 676 18.16 8.96 -20.72
C ASP A 676 19.27 9.42 -21.70
N SER A 677 18.99 10.47 -22.48
CA SER A 677 19.92 10.98 -23.49
C SER A 677 20.65 12.24 -23.02
N THR A 678 20.77 12.44 -21.70
CA THR A 678 21.54 13.52 -21.10
C THR A 678 23.04 13.31 -21.37
N GLY A 679 23.85 14.38 -21.42
CA GLY A 679 25.20 14.34 -22.03
C GLY A 679 26.09 13.15 -21.61
N ASN A 680 26.30 12.93 -20.31
CA ASN A 680 27.16 11.85 -19.83
C ASN A 680 26.51 10.47 -19.91
N THR A 681 25.19 10.35 -19.74
CA THR A 681 24.46 9.07 -19.83
C THR A 681 24.38 8.58 -21.27
N LEU A 682 24.06 9.46 -22.23
CA LEU A 682 24.14 9.14 -23.67
C LEU A 682 25.54 8.68 -24.05
N SER A 683 26.56 9.43 -23.64
CA SER A 683 27.95 9.10 -23.94
C SER A 683 28.38 7.77 -23.31
N ALA A 684 27.95 7.49 -22.07
CA ALA A 684 28.21 6.22 -21.40
C ALA A 684 27.50 5.06 -22.10
N ARG A 685 26.24 5.25 -22.51
CA ARG A 685 25.45 4.27 -23.25
C ARG A 685 26.10 3.88 -24.58
N LEU A 686 26.53 4.87 -25.35
CA LEU A 686 27.24 4.64 -26.61
C LEU A 686 28.61 4.00 -26.37
N LEU A 687 29.32 4.42 -25.31
CA LEU A 687 30.60 3.84 -24.93
C LEU A 687 30.47 2.37 -24.52
N LEU A 688 29.40 1.99 -23.82
CA LEU A 688 29.07 0.60 -23.49
C LEU A 688 28.83 -0.24 -24.75
N ALA A 689 27.98 0.22 -25.67
CA ALA A 689 27.69 -0.49 -26.92
C ALA A 689 28.93 -0.61 -27.84
N ASN A 690 29.83 0.38 -27.80
CA ASN A 690 31.11 0.29 -28.50
C ASN A 690 32.10 -0.68 -27.83
N THR A 691 31.96 -0.91 -26.52
CA THR A 691 32.79 -1.86 -25.77
C THR A 691 32.27 -3.29 -25.95
N ILE A 692 30.94 -3.46 -25.97
CA ILE A 692 30.25 -4.75 -26.10
C ILE A 692 29.43 -4.70 -27.39
N LEU A 693 30.00 -5.19 -28.49
CA LEU A 693 29.43 -5.03 -29.83
C LEU A 693 28.07 -5.69 -30.02
N THR A 694 27.69 -6.67 -29.19
CA THR A 694 26.39 -7.34 -29.24
C THR A 694 25.28 -6.53 -28.56
N LEU A 695 25.61 -5.40 -27.93
CA LEU A 695 24.72 -4.68 -27.05
C LEU A 695 24.09 -3.49 -27.78
N LEU A 696 22.76 -3.46 -27.85
CA LEU A 696 22.00 -2.40 -28.49
C LEU A 696 21.88 -1.18 -27.55
N ALA A 697 22.37 -0.02 -28.00
CA ALA A 697 22.14 1.25 -27.31
C ALA A 697 20.75 1.80 -27.63
N LEU A 698 19.80 1.59 -26.71
CA LEU A 698 18.43 2.06 -26.85
C LEU A 698 18.23 3.34 -26.03
N ALA A 699 17.48 4.28 -26.58
CA ALA A 699 17.16 5.49 -25.86
C ALA A 699 15.92 5.32 -24.99
N ASP A 700 15.89 6.00 -23.85
CA ASP A 700 14.70 6.06 -23.02
C ASP A 700 13.57 6.83 -23.74
N ILE A 701 12.47 6.10 -24.00
CA ILE A 701 11.29 6.63 -24.69
C ILE A 701 10.63 7.72 -23.84
N CYS A 702 10.59 7.56 -22.51
CA CYS A 702 9.98 8.54 -21.62
C CYS A 702 10.71 9.88 -21.70
N HIS A 703 12.05 9.86 -21.64
CA HIS A 703 12.86 11.05 -21.84
C HIS A 703 12.70 11.65 -23.24
N HIS A 704 12.59 10.84 -24.30
CA HIS A 704 12.34 11.33 -25.67
C HIS A 704 10.98 12.01 -25.83
N CYS A 705 9.92 11.44 -25.26
CA CYS A 705 8.60 12.06 -25.22
C CYS A 705 8.66 13.39 -24.46
N ASN A 706 9.34 13.43 -23.32
CA ASN A 706 9.51 14.65 -22.54
C ASN A 706 10.29 15.74 -23.31
N ASN A 707 11.36 15.37 -24.02
CA ASN A 707 12.11 16.30 -24.87
C ASN A 707 11.29 16.80 -26.05
N THR A 708 10.51 15.93 -26.69
CA THR A 708 9.57 16.32 -27.76
C THR A 708 8.58 17.35 -27.25
N SER A 709 7.96 17.09 -26.09
CA SER A 709 7.08 18.07 -25.43
C SER A 709 7.79 19.38 -25.13
N LYS A 710 9.03 19.31 -24.62
CA LYS A 710 9.88 20.47 -24.33
C LYS A 710 10.19 21.30 -25.59
N ASP A 711 10.36 20.67 -26.74
CA ASP A 711 10.63 21.37 -28.00
C ASP A 711 9.35 21.93 -28.62
N ILE A 712 8.23 21.21 -28.53
CA ILE A 712 6.91 21.72 -28.94
C ILE A 712 6.60 23.02 -28.20
N VAL A 713 6.81 23.08 -26.87
CA VAL A 713 6.51 24.30 -26.10
C VAL A 713 7.47 25.47 -26.36
N LYS A 714 8.58 25.25 -27.08
CA LYS A 714 9.50 26.34 -27.49
C LYS A 714 9.09 27.04 -28.79
N ILE A 715 8.16 26.48 -29.58
CA ILE A 715 7.72 27.17 -30.79
C ILE A 715 7.07 28.50 -30.43
N ALA A 716 7.22 29.50 -31.30
CA ALA A 716 6.80 30.88 -31.04
C ALA A 716 5.35 31.02 -30.59
N TYR A 717 4.46 30.14 -31.08
CA TYR A 717 3.05 30.08 -30.70
C TYR A 717 2.85 29.96 -29.18
N PHE A 718 3.65 29.12 -28.49
CA PHE A 718 3.51 28.90 -27.05
C PHE A 718 4.32 29.88 -26.18
N ALA A 719 5.17 30.73 -26.78
CA ALA A 719 6.06 31.61 -26.03
C ALA A 719 5.33 32.48 -25.00
N LYS A 720 4.17 33.04 -25.38
CA LYS A 720 3.34 33.84 -24.48
C LYS A 720 2.79 33.02 -23.30
N ALA A 721 2.25 31.83 -23.57
CA ALA A 721 1.69 30.95 -22.54
C ALA A 721 2.79 30.48 -21.57
N VAL A 722 3.94 30.05 -22.08
CA VAL A 722 5.10 29.65 -21.26
C VAL A 722 5.59 30.81 -20.40
N LYS A 723 5.67 32.03 -20.94
CA LYS A 723 6.05 33.22 -20.16
C LYS A 723 5.08 33.48 -19.01
N VAL A 724 3.77 33.41 -19.26
CA VAL A 724 2.75 33.58 -18.22
C VAL A 724 2.87 32.50 -17.16
N VAL A 725 2.93 31.22 -17.54
CA VAL A 725 3.03 30.11 -16.58
C VAL A 725 4.30 30.22 -15.74
N ARG A 726 5.46 30.54 -16.35
CA ARG A 726 6.71 30.72 -15.60
C ARG A 726 6.65 31.91 -14.64
N ALA A 727 6.10 33.04 -15.07
CA ALA A 727 5.93 34.21 -14.22
C ALA A 727 4.98 33.91 -13.04
N THR A 728 3.91 33.17 -13.30
CA THR A 728 3.01 32.67 -12.26
C THR A 728 3.76 31.74 -11.32
N LEU A 729 4.40 30.67 -11.81
CA LEU A 729 5.16 29.74 -10.97
C LEU A 729 6.23 30.45 -10.13
N GLN A 730 6.97 31.38 -10.73
CA GLN A 730 7.95 32.19 -10.01
C GLN A 730 7.29 33.03 -8.91
N LYS A 731 6.15 33.67 -9.21
CA LYS A 731 5.40 34.44 -8.22
C LYS A 731 4.90 33.55 -7.08
N PHE A 732 4.39 32.35 -7.37
CA PHE A 732 3.93 31.41 -6.34
C PHE A 732 5.10 30.87 -5.52
N HIS A 733 6.24 30.57 -6.16
CA HIS A 733 7.45 30.12 -5.46
C HIS A 733 8.05 31.20 -4.55
N GLN A 734 7.99 32.47 -4.95
CA GLN A 734 8.51 33.60 -4.17
C GLN A 734 7.48 34.19 -3.19
N SER A 735 6.19 33.92 -3.39
CA SER A 735 5.11 34.48 -2.59
C SER A 735 4.37 33.38 -1.85
N ASN A 736 4.66 33.27 -0.55
CA ASN A 736 3.95 32.40 0.37
C ASN A 736 2.42 32.61 0.29
N HIS A 737 1.98 33.85 0.05
CA HIS A 737 0.56 34.18 -0.11
C HIS A 737 -0.06 33.57 -1.38
N ALA A 738 0.66 33.58 -2.50
CA ALA A 738 0.17 32.97 -3.72
C ALA A 738 0.14 31.44 -3.61
N SER A 739 1.20 30.81 -3.09
CA SER A 739 1.21 29.35 -2.81
C SER A 739 0.02 28.93 -1.95
N PHE A 740 -0.25 29.66 -0.86
CA PHE A 740 -1.41 29.43 -0.01
C PHE A 740 -2.75 29.51 -0.76
N LEU A 741 -2.92 30.45 -1.69
CA LEU A 741 -4.14 30.57 -2.50
C LEU A 741 -4.32 29.42 -3.51
N LEU A 742 -3.23 28.84 -4.02
CA LEU A 742 -3.28 27.68 -4.92
C LEU A 742 -3.74 26.43 -4.18
N ASP A 743 -3.18 26.19 -3.00
CA ASP A 743 -3.53 25.05 -2.16
C ASP A 743 -5.03 25.09 -1.78
N ARG A 744 -5.52 26.28 -1.42
CA ARG A 744 -6.95 26.52 -1.15
C ARG A 744 -7.85 26.22 -2.36
N ALA A 745 -7.39 26.51 -3.58
CA ALA A 745 -8.15 26.25 -4.80
C ALA A 745 -8.18 24.76 -5.16
N ASN A 746 -7.06 24.06 -4.99
CA ASN A 746 -6.96 22.61 -5.23
C ASN A 746 -7.85 21.82 -4.26
N GLU A 747 -7.87 22.21 -2.98
CA GLU A 747 -8.74 21.61 -1.97
C GLU A 747 -10.23 21.80 -2.28
N ALA A 748 -10.62 22.99 -2.75
CA ALA A 748 -12.01 23.26 -3.15
C ALA A 748 -12.45 22.47 -4.39
N GLN A 749 -11.51 22.06 -5.24
CA GLN A 749 -11.78 21.27 -6.44
C GLN A 749 -11.87 19.76 -6.11
N LEU A 750 -11.05 19.28 -5.16
CA LEU A 750 -11.13 17.94 -4.61
C LEU A 750 -12.43 17.69 -3.82
N GLN A 751 -13.06 18.72 -3.27
CA GLN A 751 -14.37 18.61 -2.60
C GLN A 751 -15.57 18.54 -3.55
N LYS A 752 -15.38 18.89 -4.83
CA LYS A 752 -16.44 18.83 -5.84
C LYS A 752 -16.46 17.50 -6.61
N VAL A 753 -15.36 16.76 -6.55
CA VAL A 753 -15.22 15.38 -7.05
C VAL A 753 -15.60 14.43 -5.93
#